data_AF-A0A6P6D7W2-F1
#
_entry.id   AF-A0A6P6D7W2-F1
#
_cell.length_a   1.000
_cell.length_b   1.000
_cell.length_c   1.000
_cell.angle_alpha   90.00
_cell.angle_beta   90.00
_cell.angle_gamma   90.00
#
_symmetry.space_group_name_H-M   'P 1'
#
loop_
_entity.id
_entity.type
_entity.pdbx_description
1 polymer ?
#
loop_
_entity_poly.entity_id
_entity_poly.type
_entity_poly.pdbx_seq_one_letter_code
_entity_poly.pdbx_strand_id
1 'polypeptide(L)'
;MRSPRSRALPLALLMTLLASARTAAVEVPHLVRVDMARSLRPLRPFWRSTGFCPPLPHEQADRYDLSWDQQLNLAYVGAVPHGGIQQVRTHWLLDLITARGAAGQDLKYNFTHLDAYLDLLGENQLLPGFELMGSPSGHFTDFEDKQQVFEWKDLVSILARRYISRYGLAQVSKWNFETWNEPDHHDFDNVSMTEQGFLNYYDACSEGLHAASPKLRLGGPADSFHEPPRSPLSWSLLRHCAHGTNFFTGEQGVRLDFISLHRKGAGSSIAILEQEAVVLGQIQQLFPEFKDTPIYNDEADPLVGWSLPQPWRADVTYAALVVKVITQHQNLLVANASTSTYRLLSNDNAFLSYHPHPFSQRTLTARFQVNNTQPPHVQLLRKPVLTAMGLLALLDGDQLWAEVSRAGAVLDSNHTVGVLASAHRPEGPGDAWRATVLIYASDDTRAHPGRSVRVTVRLHGVPAGPGLVYTTRYLDNRLCSPQREWQRAGSPAFPSVAEFRRMRAAEDPVVSAPRPFPAGGRLTLRPELALPSLLLVHVCARPSGPPGQVTRLRVLPLTRGQLALVWSDERVGTKSLLPGCPVWGVGLVVILLFQLHQHWDYRCLWTYEIQFSLDAKVYTLVSRKPSTFNLFVFSPDTAIVSGLYRVRALDYWARPGPFSDPVPYLEVPAS
;
A
#
# COMPACT_ATOMS: atom_id res chain seq x y z
N MET A 1 -35.99 57.98 61.10
CA MET A 1 -37.41 57.73 61.36
C MET A 1 -38.12 57.56 60.03
N ARG A 2 -38.74 56.39 59.82
CA ARG A 2 -39.35 55.95 58.56
C ARG A 2 -40.86 56.17 58.57
N SER A 3 -41.34 56.83 57.53
CA SER A 3 -42.46 56.40 56.65
C SER A 3 -42.32 57.24 55.36
N PRO A 4 -42.93 56.95 54.20
CA PRO A 4 -44.09 56.07 53.97
C PRO A 4 -44.02 55.25 52.64
N ARG A 5 -45.15 54.59 52.32
CA ARG A 5 -45.80 54.45 50.99
C ARG A 5 -46.10 53.01 50.51
N SER A 6 -47.36 52.65 50.71
CA SER A 6 -48.37 52.40 49.65
C SER A 6 -47.91 51.63 48.41
N ARG A 7 -48.28 50.35 48.35
CA ARG A 7 -48.16 49.48 47.18
C ARG A 7 -49.30 49.76 46.20
N ALA A 8 -48.95 50.29 45.03
CA ALA A 8 -49.74 50.20 43.80
C ALA A 8 -49.06 49.17 42.89
N LEU A 9 -49.83 48.24 42.32
CA LEU A 9 -49.37 47.31 41.28
C LEU A 9 -49.15 48.05 39.96
N PRO A 10 -48.03 47.84 39.26
CA PRO A 10 -47.95 48.06 37.83
C PRO A 10 -47.79 46.75 37.06
N LEU A 11 -48.59 46.67 36.02
CA LEU A 11 -48.48 45.82 34.84
C LEU A 11 -47.10 46.05 34.18
N ALA A 12 -46.19 45.06 34.18
CA ALA A 12 -44.97 45.11 33.36
C ALA A 12 -44.32 43.72 33.17
N LEU A 13 -43.66 43.60 32.02
CA LEU A 13 -42.73 42.54 31.58
C LEU A 13 -43.31 41.27 30.95
N LEU A 14 -43.88 41.44 29.75
CA LEU A 14 -43.73 40.45 28.68
C LEU A 14 -42.25 40.40 28.27
N MET A 15 -41.48 39.47 28.85
CA MET A 15 -40.10 39.20 28.42
C MET A 15 -40.13 38.57 27.03
N THR A 16 -39.66 39.34 26.06
CA THR A 16 -39.26 38.89 24.74
C THR A 16 -38.15 37.85 24.86
N LEU A 17 -38.54 36.58 24.87
CA LEU A 17 -37.70 35.47 24.42
C LEU A 17 -37.39 35.70 22.94
N LEU A 18 -36.37 36.50 22.65
CA LEU A 18 -35.61 36.38 21.41
C LEU A 18 -34.88 35.04 21.49
N ALA A 19 -35.61 33.97 21.19
CA ALA A 19 -35.03 32.75 20.70
C ALA A 19 -34.23 33.17 19.46
N SER A 20 -32.91 33.27 19.61
CA SER A 20 -32.03 33.16 18.46
C SER A 20 -32.20 31.75 17.93
N ALA A 21 -33.22 31.56 17.10
CA ALA A 21 -33.24 30.49 16.14
C ALA A 21 -31.99 30.74 15.29
N ARG A 22 -30.88 30.10 15.66
CA ARG A 22 -29.81 29.80 14.73
C ARG A 22 -30.51 29.02 13.63
N THR A 23 -30.91 29.72 12.58
CA THR A 23 -31.17 29.12 11.28
C THR A 23 -29.87 28.40 10.96
N ALA A 24 -29.85 27.09 11.19
CA ALA A 24 -28.78 26.25 10.69
C ALA A 24 -28.78 26.49 9.18
N ALA A 25 -27.81 27.25 8.68
CA ALA A 25 -27.67 27.51 7.26
C ALA A 25 -27.75 26.15 6.57
N VAL A 26 -28.71 25.98 5.65
CA VAL A 26 -28.89 24.72 4.94
C VAL A 26 -27.62 24.50 4.12
N GLU A 27 -26.67 23.74 4.67
CA GLU A 27 -25.35 23.56 4.08
C GLU A 27 -25.50 22.91 2.71
N VAL A 28 -25.21 23.63 1.63
CA VAL A 28 -25.40 23.12 0.27
C VAL A 28 -24.59 21.83 0.09
N PRO A 29 -25.22 20.71 -0.30
CA PRO A 29 -24.54 19.42 -0.40
C PRO A 29 -23.50 19.43 -1.52
N HIS A 30 -22.47 18.61 -1.35
CA HIS A 30 -21.56 18.30 -2.45
C HIS A 30 -22.28 17.37 -3.43
N LEU A 31 -22.16 17.63 -4.72
CA LEU A 31 -22.66 16.79 -5.80
C LEU A 31 -21.47 16.09 -6.45
N VAL A 32 -21.46 14.76 -6.42
CA VAL A 32 -20.48 13.93 -7.12
C VAL A 32 -21.19 13.30 -8.32
N ARG A 33 -20.81 13.66 -9.54
CA ARG A 33 -21.34 13.08 -10.77
C ARG A 33 -20.28 12.18 -11.39
N VAL A 34 -20.68 10.98 -11.81
CA VAL A 34 -19.80 10.05 -12.53
C VAL A 34 -20.54 9.54 -13.75
N ASP A 35 -19.92 9.69 -14.92
CA ASP A 35 -20.40 9.12 -16.19
C ASP A 35 -19.68 7.79 -16.43
N MET A 36 -20.42 6.70 -16.25
CA MET A 36 -19.93 5.32 -16.30
C MET A 36 -19.70 4.82 -17.73
N ALA A 37 -20.16 5.55 -18.74
CA ALA A 37 -19.89 5.25 -20.15
C ALA A 37 -18.64 5.98 -20.66
N ARG A 38 -18.24 7.07 -20.01
CA ARG A 38 -17.16 7.95 -20.47
C ARG A 38 -15.83 7.61 -19.82
N SER A 39 -15.12 6.65 -20.40
CA SER A 39 -13.69 6.45 -20.14
C SER A 39 -12.89 7.60 -20.75
N LEU A 40 -12.00 8.20 -19.96
CA LEU A 40 -11.18 9.33 -20.38
C LEU A 40 -9.78 8.89 -20.81
N ARG A 41 -9.17 7.98 -20.07
CA ARG A 41 -7.75 7.62 -20.19
C ARG A 41 -7.43 6.36 -19.36
N PRO A 42 -6.29 5.69 -19.59
CA PRO A 42 -5.82 4.65 -18.70
C PRO A 42 -5.55 5.18 -17.27
N LEU A 43 -6.00 4.45 -16.26
CA LEU A 43 -5.65 4.65 -14.86
C LEU A 43 -4.58 3.64 -14.48
N ARG A 44 -3.38 4.12 -14.18
CA ARG A 44 -2.29 3.26 -13.70
C ARG A 44 -2.24 3.32 -12.17
N PRO A 45 -2.18 2.18 -11.47
CA PRO A 45 -2.02 2.16 -10.02
C PRO A 45 -0.56 2.42 -9.62
N PHE A 46 -0.13 3.68 -9.75
CA PHE A 46 1.24 4.14 -9.47
C PHE A 46 1.58 4.17 -7.97
N TRP A 47 0.60 3.96 -7.08
CA TRP A 47 0.74 4.07 -5.63
C TRP A 47 1.07 2.76 -4.90
N ARG A 48 1.33 1.66 -5.62
CA ARG A 48 1.44 0.30 -5.07
C ARG A 48 2.81 0.01 -4.45
N SER A 49 3.31 0.94 -3.65
CA SER A 49 4.62 0.87 -3.00
C SER A 49 4.54 1.32 -1.55
N THR A 50 5.34 0.68 -0.72
CA THR A 50 5.65 1.10 0.65
C THR A 50 7.16 0.97 0.88
N GLY A 51 7.63 1.33 2.06
CA GLY A 51 9.03 1.19 2.44
C GLY A 51 9.26 1.27 3.94
N PHE A 52 10.48 0.94 4.35
CA PHE A 52 10.96 1.13 5.71
C PHE A 52 12.50 1.12 5.77
N CYS A 53 13.02 1.56 6.92
CA CYS A 53 14.42 1.46 7.31
C CYS A 53 14.56 0.57 8.56
N PRO A 54 15.45 -0.44 8.58
CA PRO A 54 15.80 -1.16 9.80
C PRO A 54 16.46 -0.21 10.83
N PRO A 55 16.32 -0.44 12.14
CA PRO A 55 16.96 0.39 13.15
C PRO A 55 18.47 0.14 13.24
N LEU A 56 19.19 1.04 13.91
CA LEU A 56 20.58 0.83 14.29
C LEU A 56 20.76 -0.36 15.25
N PRO A 57 21.94 -1.03 15.24
CA PRO A 57 23.02 -0.82 14.26
C PRO A 57 22.72 -1.55 12.93
N HIS A 58 23.02 -0.91 11.79
CA HIS A 58 22.67 -1.44 10.47
C HIS A 58 23.37 -2.77 10.12
N GLU A 59 24.55 -3.03 10.68
CA GLU A 59 25.24 -4.34 10.62
C GLU A 59 24.43 -5.51 11.22
N GLN A 60 23.35 -5.22 11.96
CA GLN A 60 22.43 -6.20 12.53
C GLN A 60 21.01 -6.06 11.98
N ALA A 61 20.85 -5.46 10.79
CA ALA A 61 19.57 -5.31 10.11
C ALA A 61 18.86 -6.67 9.95
N ASP A 62 19.61 -7.77 9.77
CA ASP A 62 19.07 -9.13 9.67
C ASP A 62 18.20 -9.52 10.87
N ARG A 63 18.55 -9.07 12.08
CA ARG A 63 17.78 -9.34 13.30
C ARG A 63 16.42 -8.68 13.29
N TYR A 64 16.27 -7.56 12.60
CA TYR A 64 15.01 -6.86 12.42
C TYR A 64 14.26 -7.38 11.19
N ASP A 65 14.92 -7.45 10.04
CA ASP A 65 14.32 -7.81 8.74
C ASP A 65 13.82 -9.25 8.67
N LEU A 66 14.50 -10.17 9.38
CA LEU A 66 14.12 -11.58 9.46
C LEU A 66 13.35 -11.92 10.74
N SER A 67 13.08 -10.93 11.60
CA SER A 67 12.32 -11.12 12.84
C SER A 67 10.92 -11.66 12.58
N TRP A 68 10.34 -12.32 13.58
CA TRP A 68 8.95 -12.75 13.51
C TRP A 68 7.99 -11.56 13.30
N ASP A 69 8.29 -10.42 13.93
CA ASP A 69 7.55 -9.17 13.74
C ASP A 69 7.48 -8.78 12.26
N GLN A 70 8.61 -8.84 11.55
CA GLN A 70 8.69 -8.43 10.15
C GLN A 70 8.07 -9.47 9.22
N GLN A 71 8.18 -10.76 9.53
CA GLN A 71 7.45 -11.82 8.82
C GLN A 71 5.93 -11.61 8.90
N LEU A 72 5.41 -11.28 10.08
CA LEU A 72 4.01 -10.89 10.23
C LEU A 72 3.70 -9.60 9.46
N ASN A 73 4.54 -8.59 9.58
CA ASN A 73 4.32 -7.30 8.93
C ASN A 73 4.20 -7.43 7.41
N LEU A 74 5.14 -8.14 6.77
CA LEU A 74 5.12 -8.40 5.33
C LEU A 74 3.95 -9.29 4.91
N ALA A 75 3.48 -10.19 5.79
CA ALA A 75 2.23 -10.91 5.55
C ALA A 75 1.00 -9.99 5.52
N TYR A 76 0.94 -8.96 6.39
CA TYR A 76 -0.10 -7.93 6.32
C TYR A 76 0.01 -7.05 5.08
N VAL A 77 1.23 -6.71 4.65
CA VAL A 77 1.50 -5.92 3.43
C VAL A 77 1.09 -6.70 2.17
N GLY A 78 1.53 -7.96 2.04
CA GLY A 78 1.18 -8.84 0.91
C GLY A 78 -0.29 -9.27 0.90
N ALA A 79 -0.99 -9.18 2.03
CA ALA A 79 -2.41 -9.52 2.12
C ALA A 79 -3.37 -8.45 1.57
N VAL A 80 -2.86 -7.30 1.11
CA VAL A 80 -3.68 -6.32 0.38
C VAL A 80 -4.16 -6.96 -0.92
N PRO A 81 -5.48 -7.02 -1.18
CA PRO A 81 -6.03 -7.76 -2.31
C PRO A 81 -5.54 -7.21 -3.65
N HIS A 82 -5.55 -8.05 -4.68
CA HIS A 82 -5.23 -7.70 -6.07
C HIS A 82 -3.84 -7.06 -6.23
N GLY A 83 -2.89 -7.42 -5.35
CA GLY A 83 -1.57 -6.81 -5.29
C GLY A 83 -1.64 -5.30 -5.09
N GLY A 84 -2.51 -4.82 -4.18
CA GLY A 84 -2.67 -3.39 -3.90
C GLY A 84 -1.44 -2.72 -3.29
N ILE A 85 -0.49 -3.50 -2.80
CA ILE A 85 0.92 -3.14 -2.59
C ILE A 85 1.76 -4.19 -3.31
N GLN A 86 2.76 -3.76 -4.07
CA GLN A 86 3.63 -4.66 -4.85
C GLN A 86 5.11 -4.49 -4.52
N GLN A 87 5.53 -3.29 -4.13
CA GLN A 87 6.92 -2.99 -3.80
C GLN A 87 7.08 -2.68 -2.31
N VAL A 88 8.19 -3.13 -1.73
CA VAL A 88 8.73 -2.69 -0.45
C VAL A 88 10.14 -2.15 -0.68
N ARG A 89 10.32 -0.83 -0.64
CA ARG A 89 11.62 -0.15 -0.66
C ARG A 89 12.29 -0.35 0.71
N THR A 90 13.52 -0.86 0.74
CA THR A 90 14.17 -1.29 1.97
C THR A 90 15.59 -0.75 2.03
N HIS A 91 15.87 0.07 3.04
CA HIS A 91 17.21 0.60 3.27
C HIS A 91 18.16 -0.49 3.77
N TRP A 92 19.46 -0.27 3.60
CA TRP A 92 20.53 -1.10 4.17
C TRP A 92 20.51 -2.58 3.75
N LEU A 93 19.93 -2.91 2.58
CA LEU A 93 19.88 -4.28 2.06
C LEU A 93 21.26 -4.94 1.96
N LEU A 94 22.30 -4.17 1.65
CA LEU A 94 23.64 -4.73 1.48
C LEU A 94 24.32 -5.04 2.82
N ASP A 95 23.82 -4.56 3.96
CA ASP A 95 24.28 -5.00 5.28
C ASP A 95 23.72 -6.38 5.69
N LEU A 96 22.78 -6.92 4.92
CA LEU A 96 22.40 -8.34 4.99
C LEU A 96 23.42 -9.26 4.32
N ILE A 97 24.48 -8.70 3.72
CA ILE A 97 25.59 -9.44 3.14
C ILE A 97 26.78 -9.34 4.09
N THR A 98 27.42 -10.46 4.38
CA THR A 98 28.72 -10.45 5.08
C THR A 98 29.86 -10.67 4.10
N ALA A 99 30.96 -9.95 4.30
CA ALA A 99 32.17 -10.06 3.48
C ALA A 99 33.33 -10.64 4.30
N ARG A 100 34.17 -11.46 3.66
CA ARG A 100 35.41 -11.99 4.23
C ARG A 100 36.51 -11.94 3.17
N GLY A 101 37.70 -11.54 3.57
CA GLY A 101 38.86 -11.38 2.69
C GLY A 101 39.60 -10.09 3.00
N ALA A 102 40.80 -9.94 2.45
CA ALA A 102 41.52 -8.67 2.50
C ALA A 102 41.28 -7.91 1.18
N ALA A 103 41.32 -6.57 1.22
CA ALA A 103 41.26 -5.75 0.01
C ALA A 103 42.28 -6.26 -1.02
N GLY A 104 41.80 -6.62 -2.22
CA GLY A 104 42.66 -7.01 -3.34
C GLY A 104 43.03 -8.50 -3.39
N GLN A 105 42.52 -9.32 -2.46
CA GLN A 105 42.64 -10.78 -2.51
C GLN A 105 41.37 -11.51 -2.00
N ASP A 106 40.79 -12.35 -2.88
CA ASP A 106 39.79 -13.39 -2.57
C ASP A 106 38.61 -12.94 -1.69
N LEU A 107 38.02 -11.78 -2.03
CA LEU A 107 36.83 -11.24 -1.36
C LEU A 107 35.62 -12.15 -1.60
N LYS A 108 35.09 -12.72 -0.52
CA LYS A 108 33.97 -13.65 -0.53
C LYS A 108 32.78 -13.06 0.19
N TYR A 109 31.64 -13.08 -0.47
CA TYR A 109 30.37 -12.62 0.06
C TYR A 109 29.50 -13.78 0.50
N ASN A 110 28.83 -13.62 1.63
CA ASN A 110 27.80 -14.53 2.10
C ASN A 110 26.44 -13.81 2.09
N PHE A 111 25.56 -14.29 1.21
CA PHE A 111 24.24 -13.72 0.92
C PHE A 111 23.11 -14.34 1.75
N THR A 112 23.41 -15.14 2.79
CA THR A 112 22.39 -15.94 3.50
C THR A 112 21.23 -15.10 4.05
N HIS A 113 21.51 -13.95 4.68
CA HIS A 113 20.45 -13.10 5.24
C HIS A 113 19.68 -12.36 4.15
N LEU A 114 20.38 -11.85 3.12
CA LEU A 114 19.72 -11.20 1.99
C LEU A 114 18.83 -12.16 1.20
N ASP A 115 19.28 -13.41 0.99
CA ASP A 115 18.47 -14.45 0.37
C ASP A 115 17.18 -14.69 1.15
N ALA A 116 17.28 -14.85 2.47
CA ALA A 116 16.14 -15.09 3.35
C ALA A 116 15.14 -13.93 3.33
N TYR A 117 15.62 -12.69 3.29
CA TYR A 117 14.75 -11.51 3.21
C TYR A 117 14.04 -11.41 1.86
N LEU A 118 14.74 -11.63 0.75
CA LEU A 118 14.15 -11.59 -0.59
C LEU A 118 13.18 -12.76 -0.82
N ASP A 119 13.47 -13.94 -0.25
CA ASP A 119 12.55 -15.07 -0.23
C ASP A 119 11.28 -14.73 0.56
N LEU A 120 11.40 -14.04 1.70
CA LEU A 120 10.27 -13.58 2.51
C LEU A 120 9.38 -12.58 1.75
N LEU A 121 9.96 -11.65 0.97
CA LEU A 121 9.20 -10.80 0.06
C LEU A 121 8.48 -11.63 -1.01
N GLY A 122 9.20 -12.57 -1.64
CA GLY A 122 8.64 -13.45 -2.68
C GLY A 122 7.51 -14.35 -2.18
N GLU A 123 7.61 -14.87 -0.95
CA GLU A 123 6.57 -15.66 -0.28
C GLU A 123 5.27 -14.86 -0.13
N ASN A 124 5.40 -13.54 0.10
CA ASN A 124 4.29 -12.59 0.21
C ASN A 124 3.93 -11.89 -1.10
N GLN A 125 4.48 -12.34 -2.23
CA GLN A 125 4.20 -11.79 -3.58
C GLN A 125 4.58 -10.31 -3.72
N LEU A 126 5.60 -9.89 -2.96
CA LEU A 126 6.18 -8.55 -2.97
C LEU A 126 7.51 -8.52 -3.74
N LEU A 127 7.86 -7.34 -4.24
CA LEU A 127 9.10 -7.02 -4.91
C LEU A 127 9.94 -6.08 -4.04
N PRO A 128 11.28 -6.19 -4.06
CA PRO A 128 12.12 -5.19 -3.45
C PRO A 128 12.14 -3.90 -4.29
N GLY A 129 12.01 -2.75 -3.63
CA GLY A 129 12.69 -1.52 -4.05
C GLY A 129 14.14 -1.69 -3.58
N PHE A 130 15.02 -2.07 -4.50
CA PHE A 130 16.32 -2.62 -4.19
C PHE A 130 17.36 -1.51 -4.14
N GLU A 131 17.48 -0.86 -3.00
CA GLU A 131 18.53 0.13 -2.79
C GLU A 131 19.88 -0.56 -2.66
N LEU A 132 20.84 -0.14 -3.48
CA LEU A 132 22.22 -0.60 -3.42
C LEU A 132 22.95 0.12 -2.27
N MET A 133 22.43 -0.07 -1.06
CA MET A 133 22.75 0.70 0.15
C MET A 133 23.29 -0.24 1.25
N GLY A 134 24.41 0.16 1.86
CA GLY A 134 25.08 -0.56 2.95
C GLY A 134 26.55 -0.86 2.65
N SER A 135 27.27 -1.37 3.65
CA SER A 135 28.68 -1.74 3.53
C SER A 135 28.91 -3.13 4.12
N PRO A 136 28.84 -4.20 3.29
CA PRO A 136 29.01 -5.58 3.75
C PRO A 136 30.18 -5.76 4.71
N SER A 137 29.87 -6.03 5.99
CA SER A 137 30.86 -6.17 7.08
C SER A 137 31.84 -4.98 7.23
N GLY A 138 31.43 -3.78 6.84
CA GLY A 138 32.25 -2.56 6.88
C GLY A 138 33.39 -2.52 5.86
N HIS A 139 33.36 -3.37 4.82
CA HIS A 139 34.45 -3.49 3.84
C HIS A 139 34.58 -2.24 2.96
N PHE A 140 33.47 -1.68 2.52
CA PHE A 140 33.46 -0.47 1.68
C PHE A 140 33.44 0.77 2.56
N THR A 141 34.45 1.61 2.43
CA THR A 141 34.70 2.78 3.28
C THR A 141 34.96 4.06 2.50
N ASP A 142 35.32 3.97 1.22
CA ASP A 142 35.65 5.16 0.41
C ASP A 142 35.42 4.89 -1.09
N PHE A 143 34.49 5.62 -1.70
CA PHE A 143 34.20 5.51 -3.13
C PHE A 143 35.06 6.40 -4.04
N GLU A 144 36.06 7.11 -3.50
CA GLU A 144 37.17 7.62 -4.30
C GLU A 144 38.33 6.62 -4.45
N ASP A 145 38.39 5.60 -3.58
CA ASP A 145 39.31 4.47 -3.75
C ASP A 145 38.87 3.63 -4.95
N LYS A 146 39.66 3.74 -6.03
CA LYS A 146 39.41 3.00 -7.28
C LYS A 146 39.26 1.51 -7.05
N GLN A 147 40.01 0.93 -6.14
CA GLN A 147 39.92 -0.50 -5.87
C GLN A 147 38.54 -0.86 -5.33
N GLN A 148 38.01 -0.09 -4.37
CA GLN A 148 36.67 -0.30 -3.83
C GLN A 148 35.59 -0.06 -4.88
N VAL A 149 35.77 0.91 -5.79
CA VAL A 149 34.86 1.16 -6.91
C VAL A 149 34.78 -0.07 -7.85
N PHE A 150 35.91 -0.71 -8.17
CA PHE A 150 35.91 -1.96 -8.95
C PHE A 150 35.28 -3.13 -8.17
N GLU A 151 35.63 -3.30 -6.89
CA GLU A 151 35.06 -4.34 -6.04
C GLU A 151 33.54 -4.18 -5.87
N TRP A 152 33.04 -2.94 -5.82
CA TRP A 152 31.60 -2.64 -5.75
C TRP A 152 30.86 -3.04 -7.03
N LYS A 153 31.41 -2.70 -8.19
CA LYS A 153 30.86 -3.15 -9.49
C LYS A 153 30.75 -4.67 -9.55
N ASP A 154 31.77 -5.38 -9.07
CA ASP A 154 31.79 -6.83 -9.03
C ASP A 154 30.75 -7.39 -8.05
N LEU A 155 30.61 -6.81 -6.85
CA LEU A 155 29.54 -7.15 -5.90
C LEU A 155 28.15 -7.02 -6.55
N VAL A 156 27.87 -5.88 -7.18
CA VAL A 156 26.58 -5.62 -7.84
C VAL A 156 26.31 -6.64 -8.95
N SER A 157 27.33 -6.97 -9.76
CA SER A 157 27.22 -7.99 -10.81
C SER A 157 26.98 -9.40 -10.26
N ILE A 158 27.69 -9.79 -9.20
CA ILE A 158 27.52 -11.08 -8.50
C ILE A 158 26.11 -11.17 -7.93
N LEU A 159 25.66 -10.13 -7.23
CA LEU A 159 24.33 -10.03 -6.63
C LEU A 159 23.23 -10.17 -7.68
N ALA A 160 23.32 -9.40 -8.76
CA ALA A 160 22.33 -9.43 -9.84
C ALA A 160 22.27 -10.79 -10.53
N ARG A 161 23.42 -11.41 -10.85
CA ARG A 161 23.48 -12.76 -11.44
C ARG A 161 22.93 -13.82 -10.49
N ARG A 162 23.21 -13.71 -9.19
CA ARG A 162 22.66 -14.61 -8.15
C ARG A 162 21.15 -14.59 -8.17
N TYR A 163 20.54 -13.40 -8.12
CA TYR A 163 19.08 -13.31 -8.03
C TYR A 163 18.38 -13.54 -9.37
N ILE A 164 19.03 -13.25 -10.50
CA ILE A 164 18.56 -13.74 -11.82
C ILE A 164 18.53 -15.27 -11.84
N SER A 165 19.55 -15.93 -11.30
CA SER A 165 19.60 -17.40 -11.24
C SER A 165 18.55 -17.96 -10.27
N ARG A 166 18.28 -17.27 -9.16
CA ARG A 166 17.34 -17.71 -8.12
C ARG A 166 15.87 -17.50 -8.51
N TYR A 167 15.53 -16.35 -9.09
CA TYR A 167 14.14 -15.93 -9.34
C TYR A 167 13.78 -15.81 -10.84
N GLY A 168 14.76 -15.90 -11.73
CA GLY A 168 14.62 -15.70 -13.16
C GLY A 168 14.67 -14.23 -13.58
N LEU A 169 15.24 -13.97 -14.75
CA LEU A 169 15.42 -12.61 -15.29
C LEU A 169 14.10 -11.84 -15.40
N ALA A 170 13.01 -12.51 -15.79
CA ALA A 170 11.71 -11.87 -15.93
C ALA A 170 11.15 -11.32 -14.60
N GLN A 171 11.57 -11.87 -13.47
CA GLN A 171 11.17 -11.38 -12.16
C GLN A 171 12.09 -10.25 -11.71
N VAL A 172 13.41 -10.42 -11.83
CA VAL A 172 14.41 -9.44 -11.37
C VAL A 172 14.38 -8.16 -12.22
N SER A 173 14.03 -8.23 -13.51
CA SER A 173 13.86 -7.03 -14.35
C SER A 173 12.70 -6.13 -13.90
N LYS A 174 11.80 -6.63 -13.04
CA LYS A 174 10.73 -5.83 -12.43
C LYS A 174 11.18 -5.09 -11.19
N TRP A 175 12.33 -5.42 -10.60
CA TRP A 175 12.84 -4.70 -9.43
C TRP A 175 13.23 -3.29 -9.86
N ASN A 176 13.05 -2.33 -8.96
CA ASN A 176 13.62 -0.99 -9.11
C ASN A 176 14.93 -1.02 -8.32
N PHE A 177 16.07 -1.23 -8.99
CA PHE A 177 17.35 -0.99 -8.32
C PHE A 177 17.55 0.52 -8.20
N GLU A 178 18.08 0.95 -7.07
CA GLU A 178 18.14 2.36 -6.71
C GLU A 178 19.46 2.68 -6.00
N THR A 179 19.85 3.95 -6.06
CA THR A 179 21.01 4.46 -5.33
C THR A 179 20.84 4.36 -3.82
N TRP A 180 21.90 4.72 -3.09
CA TRP A 180 21.82 4.98 -1.66
C TRP A 180 20.75 6.03 -1.35
N ASN A 181 20.00 5.82 -0.26
CA ASN A 181 18.93 6.72 0.18
C ASN A 181 19.45 8.12 0.53
N GLU A 182 18.75 9.16 0.09
CA GLU A 182 18.97 10.56 0.48
C GLU A 182 20.46 10.96 0.60
N PRO A 183 21.24 10.87 -0.49
CA PRO A 183 22.68 11.12 -0.45
C PRO A 183 23.07 12.52 0.04
N ASP A 184 22.22 13.53 -0.15
CA ASP A 184 22.45 14.90 0.35
C ASP A 184 22.13 15.06 1.85
N HIS A 185 21.54 14.05 2.49
CA HIS A 185 21.34 14.01 3.95
C HIS A 185 22.50 13.35 4.70
N HIS A 186 23.48 12.80 3.97
CA HIS A 186 24.75 12.26 4.49
C HIS A 186 24.61 11.10 5.49
N ASP A 187 23.56 10.28 5.36
CA ASP A 187 23.37 9.05 6.16
C ASP A 187 24.14 7.86 5.53
N PHE A 188 25.47 7.91 5.61
CA PHE A 188 26.39 6.95 5.01
C PHE A 188 27.12 6.06 6.05
N ASP A 189 26.71 6.09 7.32
CA ASP A 189 27.44 5.49 8.44
C ASP A 189 28.95 5.82 8.41
N ASN A 190 29.82 4.82 8.22
CA ASN A 190 31.28 4.94 8.20
C ASN A 190 31.85 5.04 6.78
N VAL A 191 31.01 5.26 5.76
CA VAL A 191 31.42 5.34 4.36
C VAL A 191 31.67 6.80 3.96
N SER A 192 32.87 7.08 3.45
CA SER A 192 33.20 8.34 2.80
C SER A 192 32.55 8.40 1.42
N MET A 193 31.54 9.27 1.29
CA MET A 193 30.80 9.50 0.05
C MET A 193 30.88 10.98 -0.33
N THR A 194 31.98 11.36 -0.99
CA THR A 194 32.11 12.69 -1.60
C THR A 194 31.21 12.80 -2.84
N GLU A 195 31.09 14.00 -3.42
CA GLU A 195 30.36 14.16 -4.68
C GLU A 195 30.95 13.27 -5.78
N GLN A 196 32.28 13.25 -5.96
CA GLN A 196 32.93 12.38 -6.94
C GLN A 196 32.81 10.91 -6.57
N GLY A 197 32.92 10.57 -5.28
CA GLY A 197 32.71 9.21 -4.79
C GLY A 197 31.30 8.70 -5.12
N PHE A 198 30.27 9.52 -4.96
CA PHE A 198 28.89 9.17 -5.31
C PHE A 198 28.71 8.91 -6.82
N LEU A 199 29.37 9.69 -7.69
CA LEU A 199 29.35 9.45 -9.13
C LEU A 199 30.07 8.13 -9.49
N ASN A 200 31.22 7.86 -8.87
CA ASN A 200 31.93 6.58 -9.06
C ASN A 200 31.11 5.38 -8.58
N TYR A 201 30.46 5.51 -7.41
CA TYR A 201 29.52 4.54 -6.87
C TYR A 201 28.38 4.28 -7.85
N TYR A 202 27.79 5.34 -8.42
CA TYR A 202 26.70 5.22 -9.38
C TYR A 202 27.13 4.46 -10.64
N ASP A 203 28.30 4.79 -11.19
CA ASP A 203 28.85 4.09 -12.35
C ASP A 203 29.09 2.62 -12.05
N ALA A 204 29.57 2.28 -10.85
CA ALA A 204 29.78 0.90 -10.42
C ALA A 204 28.45 0.14 -10.31
N CYS A 205 27.40 0.78 -9.79
CA CYS A 205 26.04 0.24 -9.80
C CYS A 205 25.52 -0.01 -11.22
N SER A 206 25.64 0.99 -12.10
CA SER A 206 25.18 0.92 -13.49
C SER A 206 25.86 -0.22 -14.25
N GLU A 207 27.19 -0.25 -14.22
CA GLU A 207 27.99 -1.23 -14.94
C GLU A 207 27.89 -2.64 -14.33
N GLY A 208 27.76 -2.74 -13.01
CA GLY A 208 27.56 -4.01 -12.33
C GLY A 208 26.23 -4.67 -12.74
N LEU A 209 25.15 -3.89 -12.74
CA LEU A 209 23.84 -4.36 -13.22
C LEU A 209 23.86 -4.68 -14.71
N HIS A 210 24.49 -3.82 -15.53
CA HIS A 210 24.59 -4.03 -16.97
C HIS A 210 25.36 -5.32 -17.31
N ALA A 211 26.46 -5.59 -16.60
CA ALA A 211 27.26 -6.81 -16.75
C ALA A 211 26.51 -8.10 -16.35
N ALA A 212 25.46 -7.99 -15.55
CA ALA A 212 24.56 -9.09 -15.25
C ALA A 212 23.44 -9.22 -16.31
N SER A 213 22.78 -8.11 -16.64
CA SER A 213 21.81 -8.04 -17.75
C SER A 213 21.41 -6.60 -18.07
N PRO A 214 21.35 -6.19 -19.35
CA PRO A 214 20.89 -4.86 -19.75
C PRO A 214 19.38 -4.64 -19.53
N LYS A 215 18.62 -5.67 -19.11
CA LYS A 215 17.18 -5.57 -18.83
C LYS A 215 16.86 -5.15 -17.39
N LEU A 216 17.84 -5.12 -16.50
CA LEU A 216 17.64 -4.61 -15.14
C LEU A 216 17.43 -3.11 -15.20
N ARG A 217 16.78 -2.50 -14.21
CA ARG A 217 16.50 -1.06 -14.14
C ARG A 217 17.24 -0.42 -12.97
N LEU A 218 17.82 0.76 -13.16
CA LEU A 218 18.54 1.54 -12.16
C LEU A 218 18.11 3.01 -12.22
N GLY A 219 17.84 3.59 -11.06
CA GLY A 219 17.54 5.02 -10.92
C GLY A 219 18.06 5.59 -9.60
N GLY A 220 17.79 6.86 -9.38
CA GLY A 220 18.23 7.64 -8.22
C GLY A 220 17.94 9.12 -8.44
N PRO A 221 18.40 10.03 -7.56
CA PRO A 221 19.20 9.80 -6.35
C PRO A 221 18.38 9.44 -5.10
N ALA A 222 17.04 9.46 -5.18
CA ALA A 222 16.14 9.29 -4.03
C ALA A 222 16.36 10.36 -2.93
N ASP A 223 16.31 11.64 -3.32
CA ASP A 223 16.47 12.79 -2.39
C ASP A 223 15.49 13.94 -2.74
N SER A 224 15.51 14.99 -1.93
CA SER A 224 14.63 16.15 -2.02
C SER A 224 14.83 17.01 -3.27
N PHE A 225 16.00 17.04 -3.91
CA PHE A 225 16.31 18.01 -4.98
C PHE A 225 16.01 19.46 -4.54
N HIS A 226 16.53 19.90 -3.40
CA HIS A 226 16.46 21.31 -3.04
C HIS A 226 17.21 22.17 -4.06
N GLU A 227 16.74 23.40 -4.28
CA GLU A 227 17.37 24.30 -5.26
C GLU A 227 18.89 24.41 -5.01
N PRO A 228 19.71 24.41 -6.08
CA PRO A 228 21.14 24.62 -5.95
C PRO A 228 21.45 25.86 -5.10
N PRO A 229 22.44 25.80 -4.18
CA PRO A 229 23.45 24.75 -4.03
C PRO A 229 23.12 23.64 -3.00
N ARG A 230 21.86 23.47 -2.57
CA ARG A 230 21.55 22.65 -1.38
C ARG A 230 21.57 21.13 -1.56
N SER A 231 21.25 20.60 -2.74
CA SER A 231 21.27 19.15 -3.04
C SER A 231 22.34 18.82 -4.08
N PRO A 232 23.64 19.04 -3.77
CA PRO A 232 24.72 18.90 -4.74
C PRO A 232 24.84 17.50 -5.34
N LEU A 233 24.75 16.43 -4.55
CA LEU A 233 24.90 15.05 -5.04
C LEU A 233 23.75 14.72 -6.00
N SER A 234 22.52 15.13 -5.67
CA SER A 234 21.35 14.92 -6.53
C SER A 234 21.49 15.60 -7.90
N TRP A 235 21.84 16.89 -7.91
CA TRP A 235 21.97 17.64 -9.16
C TRP A 235 23.19 17.21 -9.97
N SER A 236 24.28 16.84 -9.31
CA SER A 236 25.48 16.35 -9.97
C SER A 236 25.30 14.96 -10.55
N LEU A 237 24.48 14.09 -9.93
CA LEU A 237 24.11 12.81 -10.54
C LEU A 237 23.37 13.01 -11.88
N LEU A 238 22.38 13.90 -11.92
CA LEU A 238 21.67 14.18 -13.18
C LEU A 238 22.61 14.75 -14.25
N ARG A 239 23.49 15.68 -13.86
CA ARG A 239 24.51 16.24 -14.77
C ARG A 239 25.47 15.17 -15.27
N HIS A 240 25.92 14.28 -14.38
CA HIS A 240 26.82 13.18 -14.72
C HIS A 240 26.16 12.18 -15.67
N CYS A 241 24.91 11.80 -15.42
CA CYS A 241 24.17 10.91 -16.31
C CYS A 241 23.90 11.54 -17.69
N ALA A 242 23.67 12.86 -17.74
CA ALA A 242 23.43 13.55 -19.00
C ALA A 242 24.71 13.80 -19.80
N HIS A 243 25.78 14.29 -19.15
CA HIS A 243 26.96 14.87 -19.81
C HIS A 243 28.29 14.48 -19.16
N GLY A 244 28.27 13.67 -18.10
CA GLY A 244 29.48 13.19 -17.43
C GLY A 244 30.21 12.11 -18.22
N THR A 245 31.29 11.58 -17.64
CA THR A 245 32.08 10.50 -18.24
C THR A 245 32.02 9.28 -17.34
N ASN A 246 31.53 8.16 -17.86
CA ASN A 246 31.47 6.91 -17.11
C ASN A 246 32.87 6.46 -16.67
N PHE A 247 33.03 6.20 -15.38
CA PHE A 247 34.29 5.81 -14.74
C PHE A 247 34.95 4.57 -15.39
N PHE A 248 34.17 3.60 -15.87
CA PHE A 248 34.67 2.34 -16.41
C PHE A 248 34.84 2.36 -17.92
N THR A 249 33.89 2.92 -18.65
CA THR A 249 33.88 2.85 -20.12
C THR A 249 34.51 4.06 -20.79
N GLY A 250 34.58 5.20 -20.09
CA GLY A 250 35.00 6.48 -20.66
C GLY A 250 33.98 7.09 -21.62
N GLU A 251 32.79 6.49 -21.76
CA GLU A 251 31.71 7.02 -22.59
C GLU A 251 31.08 8.26 -21.95
N GLN A 252 30.54 9.14 -22.81
CA GLN A 252 29.82 10.35 -22.37
C GLN A 252 28.36 10.00 -22.06
N GLY A 253 27.89 10.45 -20.90
CA GLY A 253 26.59 10.11 -20.34
C GLY A 253 26.57 8.71 -19.71
N VAL A 254 25.68 8.54 -18.74
CA VAL A 254 25.48 7.28 -18.01
C VAL A 254 23.98 7.00 -17.98
N ARG A 255 23.64 5.71 -18.11
CA ARG A 255 22.29 5.19 -17.99
C ARG A 255 21.58 5.74 -16.74
N LEU A 256 20.33 6.16 -16.90
CA LEU A 256 19.41 6.55 -15.83
C LEU A 256 17.98 6.17 -16.23
N ASP A 257 17.46 5.05 -15.72
CA ASP A 257 16.18 4.47 -16.19
C ASP A 257 14.96 5.14 -15.54
N PHE A 258 15.14 5.78 -14.38
CA PHE A 258 14.14 6.60 -13.69
C PHE A 258 14.83 7.60 -12.75
N ILE A 259 14.15 8.70 -12.43
CA ILE A 259 14.56 9.68 -11.42
C ILE A 259 13.63 9.54 -10.21
N SER A 260 14.20 9.28 -9.05
CA SER A 260 13.49 9.22 -7.77
C SER A 260 13.79 10.45 -6.92
N LEU A 261 12.75 11.01 -6.30
CA LEU A 261 12.80 12.18 -5.44
C LEU A 261 11.95 11.98 -4.19
N HIS A 262 12.28 12.68 -3.10
CA HIS A 262 11.48 12.66 -1.88
C HIS A 262 10.85 14.01 -1.62
N ARG A 263 9.53 14.13 -1.85
CA ARG A 263 8.77 15.32 -1.48
C ARG A 263 7.64 14.98 -0.54
N LYS A 264 7.71 15.58 0.65
CA LYS A 264 6.76 15.36 1.75
C LYS A 264 5.89 16.60 1.96
N GLY A 265 4.70 16.40 2.54
CA GLY A 265 3.64 17.41 2.54
C GLY A 265 3.68 18.45 3.66
N ALA A 266 4.55 18.30 4.67
CA ALA A 266 4.53 19.14 5.88
C ALA A 266 3.13 19.28 6.52
N GLY A 267 2.31 18.23 6.44
CA GLY A 267 0.93 18.18 6.92
C GLY A 267 -0.14 18.62 5.91
N SER A 268 0.26 19.07 4.71
CA SER A 268 -0.60 19.45 3.58
C SER A 268 -0.53 18.40 2.47
N SER A 269 -1.69 17.99 1.94
CA SER A 269 -1.73 17.03 0.83
C SER A 269 -1.19 17.62 -0.48
N ILE A 270 -1.66 18.81 -0.85
CA ILE A 270 -1.35 19.43 -2.14
C ILE A 270 0.11 19.90 -2.23
N ALA A 271 0.72 20.24 -1.08
CA ALA A 271 2.10 20.68 -1.01
C ALA A 271 3.09 19.61 -1.54
N ILE A 272 2.73 18.31 -1.49
CA ILE A 272 3.53 17.25 -2.12
C ILE A 272 3.63 17.52 -3.61
N LEU A 273 2.47 17.59 -4.29
CA LEU A 273 2.37 17.76 -5.74
C LEU A 273 2.96 19.10 -6.20
N GLU A 274 2.71 20.19 -5.46
CA GLU A 274 3.27 21.51 -5.79
C GLU A 274 4.80 21.50 -5.77
N GLN A 275 5.41 20.86 -4.76
CA GLN A 275 6.87 20.72 -4.69
C GLN A 275 7.42 19.82 -5.81
N GLU A 276 6.75 18.70 -6.11
CA GLU A 276 7.12 17.84 -7.22
C GLU A 276 7.09 18.61 -8.55
N ALA A 277 6.02 19.36 -8.82
CA ALA A 277 5.89 20.13 -10.05
C ALA A 277 7.01 21.15 -10.25
N VAL A 278 7.47 21.79 -9.16
CA VAL A 278 8.63 22.70 -9.19
C VAL A 278 9.91 21.95 -9.56
N VAL A 279 10.20 20.84 -8.87
CA VAL A 279 11.40 20.02 -9.16
C VAL A 279 11.39 19.50 -10.59
N LEU A 280 10.23 19.03 -11.07
CA LEU A 280 10.09 18.54 -12.43
C LEU A 280 10.29 19.62 -13.48
N GLY A 281 9.78 20.83 -13.25
CA GLY A 281 10.06 21.97 -14.12
C GLY A 281 11.56 22.29 -14.19
N GLN A 282 12.25 22.24 -13.04
CA GLN A 282 13.71 22.46 -12.97
C GLN A 282 14.50 21.36 -13.68
N ILE A 283 14.17 20.09 -13.47
CA ILE A 283 14.81 18.96 -14.16
C ILE A 283 14.63 19.09 -15.68
N GLN A 284 13.40 19.36 -16.15
CA GLN A 284 13.13 19.52 -17.58
C GLN A 284 13.87 20.70 -18.20
N GLN A 285 14.06 21.79 -17.45
CA GLN A 285 14.80 22.97 -17.90
C GLN A 285 16.31 22.72 -17.97
N LEU A 286 16.88 22.05 -16.98
CA LEU A 286 18.32 21.83 -16.86
C LEU A 286 18.81 20.62 -17.66
N PHE A 287 17.97 19.59 -17.81
CA PHE A 287 18.30 18.30 -18.43
C PHE A 287 17.18 17.86 -19.39
N PRO A 288 17.02 18.56 -20.54
CA PRO A 288 15.97 18.24 -21.52
C PRO A 288 16.05 16.80 -22.08
N GLU A 289 17.20 16.14 -21.97
CA GLU A 289 17.44 14.73 -22.31
C GLU A 289 16.56 13.78 -21.48
N PHE A 290 16.20 14.19 -20.24
CA PHE A 290 15.39 13.39 -19.33
C PHE A 290 13.89 13.71 -19.39
N LYS A 291 13.42 14.41 -20.43
CA LYS A 291 12.00 14.79 -20.58
C LYS A 291 11.03 13.61 -20.52
N ASP A 292 11.47 12.42 -20.96
CA ASP A 292 10.67 11.19 -21.03
C ASP A 292 11.04 10.19 -19.90
N THR A 293 12.04 10.54 -19.07
CA THR A 293 12.51 9.68 -17.97
C THR A 293 11.42 9.57 -16.89
N PRO A 294 11.04 8.34 -16.49
CA PRO A 294 10.10 8.13 -15.40
C PRO A 294 10.46 8.86 -14.11
N ILE A 295 9.46 9.46 -13.48
CA ILE A 295 9.60 10.16 -12.19
C ILE A 295 8.91 9.37 -11.10
N TYR A 296 9.62 9.12 -10.01
CA TYR A 296 9.11 8.47 -8.81
C TYR A 296 9.17 9.46 -7.63
N ASN A 297 8.11 9.52 -6.83
CA ASN A 297 8.21 10.01 -5.45
C ASN A 297 8.01 8.83 -4.49
N ASP A 298 9.10 8.20 -4.13
CA ASP A 298 9.18 6.95 -3.39
C ASP A 298 9.25 7.14 -1.86
N GLU A 299 9.07 8.38 -1.40
CA GLU A 299 8.69 8.69 -0.02
C GLU A 299 7.72 9.90 0.09
N ALA A 300 6.62 9.82 -0.64
CA ALA A 300 5.58 10.84 -0.78
C ALA A 300 4.67 10.98 0.46
N ASP A 301 5.26 11.24 1.61
CA ASP A 301 4.54 11.19 2.88
C ASP A 301 3.90 12.52 3.25
N PRO A 302 2.76 12.50 3.99
CA PRO A 302 2.17 13.75 4.48
C PRO A 302 3.09 14.53 5.43
N LEU A 303 3.93 13.87 6.21
CA LEU A 303 4.83 14.50 7.18
C LEU A 303 6.09 13.64 7.39
N VAL A 304 7.26 14.29 7.42
CA VAL A 304 8.57 13.71 7.76
C VAL A 304 8.60 13.16 9.19
N GLY A 305 9.55 12.26 9.47
CA GLY A 305 9.74 11.64 10.78
C GLY A 305 8.67 10.60 11.08
N TRP A 306 8.86 9.37 10.58
CA TRP A 306 7.88 8.29 10.69
C TRP A 306 7.55 7.92 12.15
N SER A 307 8.53 8.03 13.05
CA SER A 307 8.44 7.64 14.47
C SER A 307 7.77 8.69 15.36
N LEU A 308 7.59 9.93 14.87
CA LEU A 308 6.92 11.00 15.60
C LEU A 308 5.45 10.64 15.85
N PRO A 309 4.98 10.55 17.12
CA PRO A 309 3.60 10.22 17.40
C PRO A 309 2.67 11.35 16.95
N GLN A 310 1.72 11.02 16.08
CA GLN A 310 0.69 11.90 15.57
C GLN A 310 -0.67 11.20 15.69
N PRO A 311 -1.68 11.79 16.36
CA PRO A 311 -2.99 11.17 16.48
C PRO A 311 -3.63 10.81 15.13
N TRP A 312 -3.46 11.66 14.11
CA TRP A 312 -4.04 11.45 12.79
C TRP A 312 -3.42 10.27 12.01
N ARG A 313 -2.20 9.82 12.38
CA ARG A 313 -1.55 8.63 11.78
C ARG A 313 -2.19 7.31 12.22
N ALA A 314 -3.04 7.34 13.25
CA ALA A 314 -3.60 6.15 13.88
C ALA A 314 -4.88 5.62 13.21
N ASP A 315 -5.63 6.49 12.53
CA ASP A 315 -7.02 6.22 12.15
C ASP A 315 -7.33 6.59 10.69
N VAL A 316 -8.61 6.79 10.36
CA VAL A 316 -9.09 7.09 9.00
C VAL A 316 -8.63 8.47 8.53
N THR A 317 -8.11 9.34 9.41
CA THR A 317 -7.54 10.64 9.01
C THR A 317 -6.37 10.43 8.05
N TYR A 318 -5.40 9.59 8.43
CA TYR A 318 -4.28 9.25 7.55
C TYR A 318 -4.74 8.46 6.32
N ALA A 319 -5.67 7.52 6.48
CA ALA A 319 -6.20 6.74 5.37
C ALA A 319 -6.85 7.61 4.28
N ALA A 320 -7.70 8.57 4.67
CA ALA A 320 -8.37 9.46 3.75
C ALA A 320 -7.41 10.50 3.14
N LEU A 321 -6.39 10.92 3.89
CA LEU A 321 -5.30 11.75 3.38
C LEU A 321 -4.47 11.04 2.30
N VAL A 322 -4.10 9.78 2.48
CA VAL A 322 -3.39 9.00 1.44
C VAL A 322 -4.22 8.91 0.16
N VAL A 323 -5.52 8.59 0.26
CA VAL A 323 -6.42 8.56 -0.91
C VAL A 323 -6.55 9.94 -1.56
N LYS A 324 -6.60 11.01 -0.77
CA LYS A 324 -6.64 12.40 -1.28
C LYS A 324 -5.38 12.73 -2.09
N VAL A 325 -4.20 12.43 -1.55
CA VAL A 325 -2.91 12.62 -2.24
C VAL A 325 -2.89 11.87 -3.57
N ILE A 326 -3.24 10.58 -3.58
CA ILE A 326 -3.30 9.77 -4.81
C ILE A 326 -4.29 10.36 -5.83
N THR A 327 -5.46 10.81 -5.36
CA THR A 327 -6.48 11.41 -6.23
C THR A 327 -6.00 12.74 -6.82
N GLN A 328 -5.29 13.57 -6.05
CA GLN A 328 -4.65 14.79 -6.54
C GLN A 328 -3.63 14.50 -7.63
N HIS A 329 -2.73 13.53 -7.40
CA HIS A 329 -1.71 13.15 -8.39
C HIS A 329 -2.36 12.62 -9.68
N GLN A 330 -3.39 11.77 -9.57
CA GLN A 330 -4.08 11.28 -10.76
C GLN A 330 -4.78 12.42 -11.52
N ASN A 331 -5.56 13.26 -10.83
CA ASN A 331 -6.45 14.22 -11.48
C ASN A 331 -5.74 15.52 -11.93
N LEU A 332 -4.67 15.92 -11.24
CA LEU A 332 -4.00 17.21 -11.46
C LEU A 332 -2.64 17.05 -12.15
N LEU A 333 -1.95 15.91 -12.00
CA LEU A 333 -0.63 15.67 -12.58
C LEU A 333 -0.66 14.62 -13.70
N VAL A 334 -1.00 13.36 -13.39
CA VAL A 334 -0.96 12.25 -14.36
C VAL A 334 -1.99 12.41 -15.48
N ALA A 335 -3.14 12.99 -15.18
CA ALA A 335 -4.16 13.33 -16.17
C ALA A 335 -3.74 14.49 -17.10
N ASN A 336 -2.66 15.21 -16.83
CA ASN A 336 -2.14 16.20 -17.74
C ASN A 336 -1.10 15.56 -18.69
N ALA A 337 -1.30 15.71 -20.00
CA ALA A 337 -0.45 15.06 -21.00
C ALA A 337 1.01 15.55 -20.95
N SER A 338 1.25 16.77 -20.47
CA SER A 338 2.59 17.38 -20.34
C SER A 338 3.45 16.80 -19.22
N THR A 339 2.87 16.04 -18.28
CA THR A 339 3.55 15.49 -17.08
C THR A 339 3.43 13.96 -17.01
N SER A 340 3.30 13.32 -18.19
CA SER A 340 2.98 11.90 -18.34
C SER A 340 4.08 10.90 -17.91
N THR A 341 5.22 11.40 -17.41
CA THR A 341 6.36 10.62 -16.93
C THR A 341 6.27 10.20 -15.46
N TYR A 342 5.34 10.74 -14.67
CA TYR A 342 5.15 10.29 -13.28
C TYR A 342 4.66 8.84 -13.25
N ARG A 343 5.42 7.95 -12.58
CA ARG A 343 5.21 6.49 -12.64
C ARG A 343 5.02 5.82 -11.29
N LEU A 344 5.50 6.41 -10.19
CA LEU A 344 5.45 5.78 -8.88
C LEU A 344 5.26 6.82 -7.77
N LEU A 345 4.36 6.52 -6.84
CA LEU A 345 4.19 7.19 -5.57
C LEU A 345 4.28 6.12 -4.48
N SER A 346 5.16 6.28 -3.50
CA SER A 346 5.25 5.36 -2.36
C SER A 346 4.96 6.12 -1.08
N ASN A 347 4.16 5.53 -0.20
CA ASN A 347 4.08 5.99 1.17
C ASN A 347 5.00 5.12 2.02
N ASP A 348 6.01 5.73 2.62
CA ASP A 348 7.07 5.03 3.32
C ASP A 348 6.60 4.68 4.75
N ASN A 349 5.80 3.62 4.86
CA ASN A 349 5.01 3.34 6.06
C ASN A 349 4.95 1.85 6.46
N ALA A 350 5.87 1.02 5.98
CA ALA A 350 6.01 -0.38 6.39
C ALA A 350 6.83 -0.56 7.68
N PHE A 351 7.18 0.53 8.39
CA PHE A 351 7.85 0.44 9.69
C PHE A 351 7.01 -0.33 10.72
N LEU A 352 7.70 -0.98 11.65
CA LEU A 352 7.10 -1.55 12.86
C LEU A 352 7.03 -0.48 13.95
N SER A 353 5.85 -0.25 14.50
CA SER A 353 5.67 0.75 15.56
C SER A 353 6.34 0.34 16.88
N TYR A 354 6.73 1.30 17.69
CA TYR A 354 7.32 1.12 19.01
C TYR A 354 6.37 1.56 20.14
N HIS A 355 6.48 0.92 21.30
CA HIS A 355 5.88 1.39 22.55
C HIS A 355 6.43 2.79 22.90
N PRO A 356 5.62 3.72 23.46
CA PRO A 356 4.21 3.62 23.84
C PRO A 356 3.22 4.06 22.73
N HIS A 357 3.64 4.00 21.46
CA HIS A 357 2.92 4.60 20.34
C HIS A 357 2.54 3.58 19.24
N PRO A 358 1.84 2.48 19.58
CA PRO A 358 1.54 1.41 18.61
C PRO A 358 0.74 1.92 17.40
N PHE A 359 -0.15 2.90 17.60
CA PHE A 359 -0.99 3.43 16.53
C PHE A 359 -0.50 4.75 15.91
N SER A 360 0.11 5.63 16.70
CA SER A 360 0.34 7.03 16.30
C SER A 360 1.60 7.27 15.44
N GLN A 361 2.37 6.23 15.13
CA GLN A 361 3.50 6.30 14.21
C GLN A 361 3.06 6.06 12.75
N ARG A 362 3.90 6.43 11.78
CA ARG A 362 3.60 6.28 10.34
C ARG A 362 3.83 4.83 9.91
N THR A 363 2.87 3.99 10.26
CA THR A 363 2.91 2.54 10.02
C THR A 363 1.64 2.04 9.34
N LEU A 364 1.73 0.94 8.58
CA LEU A 364 0.57 0.21 8.03
C LEU A 364 -0.11 -0.65 9.11
N THR A 365 0.67 -1.16 10.05
CA THR A 365 0.22 -2.01 11.16
C THR A 365 0.51 -1.36 12.51
N ALA A 366 -0.30 -1.68 13.53
CA ALA A 366 -0.01 -1.33 14.91
C ALA A 366 0.56 -2.56 15.62
N ARG A 367 1.80 -2.46 16.08
CA ARG A 367 2.53 -3.55 16.73
C ARG A 367 2.33 -3.54 18.24
N PHE A 368 2.01 -4.71 18.80
CA PHE A 368 1.96 -4.99 20.23
C PHE A 368 2.89 -6.14 20.57
N GLN A 369 3.92 -5.84 21.37
CA GLN A 369 4.82 -6.84 21.96
C GLN A 369 4.23 -7.24 23.32
N VAL A 370 3.53 -8.37 23.36
CA VAL A 370 2.75 -8.84 24.50
C VAL A 370 3.67 -9.64 25.43
N ASN A 371 4.44 -8.90 26.23
CA ASN A 371 5.53 -9.45 27.03
C ASN A 371 5.08 -10.17 28.31
N ASN A 372 3.81 -10.09 28.67
CA ASN A 372 3.24 -10.75 29.85
C ASN A 372 2.74 -12.18 29.57
N THR A 373 3.09 -12.78 28.42
CA THR A 373 2.88 -14.20 28.12
C THR A 373 4.18 -14.99 28.20
N GLN A 374 4.08 -16.32 28.28
CA GLN A 374 5.23 -17.22 28.22
C GLN A 374 5.03 -18.26 27.11
N PRO A 375 5.83 -18.22 26.02
CA PRO A 375 6.79 -17.15 25.69
C PRO A 375 6.07 -15.80 25.40
N PRO A 376 6.79 -14.67 25.47
CA PRO A 376 6.34 -13.41 24.87
C PRO A 376 5.98 -13.59 23.40
N HIS A 377 5.01 -12.82 22.91
CA HIS A 377 4.62 -12.89 21.51
C HIS A 377 4.27 -11.52 20.94
N VAL A 378 4.10 -11.45 19.61
CA VAL A 378 3.77 -10.22 18.89
C VAL A 378 2.41 -10.34 18.25
N GLN A 379 1.64 -9.25 18.30
CA GLN A 379 0.37 -9.10 17.63
C GLN A 379 0.42 -7.85 16.76
N LEU A 380 -0.02 -7.98 15.51
CA LEU A 380 -0.27 -6.84 14.63
C LEU A 380 -1.78 -6.60 14.50
N LEU A 381 -2.14 -5.33 14.39
CA LEU A 381 -3.46 -4.88 13.99
C LEU A 381 -3.34 -4.09 12.70
N ARG A 382 -4.27 -4.33 11.77
CA ARG A 382 -4.32 -3.59 10.52
C ARG A 382 -4.87 -2.19 10.79
N LYS A 383 -4.11 -1.15 10.47
CA LYS A 383 -4.56 0.24 10.60
C LYS A 383 -5.44 0.64 9.40
N PRO A 384 -6.29 1.66 9.53
CA PRO A 384 -7.18 2.05 8.44
C PRO A 384 -6.47 2.45 7.14
N VAL A 385 -5.23 2.95 7.20
CA VAL A 385 -4.44 3.26 6.00
C VAL A 385 -4.16 2.01 5.16
N LEU A 386 -3.85 0.88 5.78
CA LEU A 386 -3.65 -0.40 5.08
C LEU A 386 -4.98 -0.92 4.51
N THR A 387 -6.10 -0.74 5.24
CA THR A 387 -7.44 -1.04 4.71
C THR A 387 -7.79 -0.16 3.50
N ALA A 388 -7.40 1.12 3.49
CA ALA A 388 -7.61 2.02 2.35
C ALA A 388 -6.82 1.62 1.11
N MET A 389 -5.62 1.04 1.26
CA MET A 389 -4.89 0.44 0.13
C MET A 389 -5.69 -0.70 -0.52
N GLY A 390 -6.43 -1.48 0.28
CA GLY A 390 -7.38 -2.48 -0.23
C GLY A 390 -8.59 -1.90 -0.97
N LEU A 391 -9.02 -0.67 -0.65
CA LEU A 391 -10.06 0.04 -1.41
C LEU A 391 -9.51 0.58 -2.73
N LEU A 392 -8.31 1.17 -2.72
CA LEU A 392 -7.61 1.62 -3.92
C LEU A 392 -7.31 0.47 -4.89
N ALA A 393 -7.03 -0.72 -4.37
CA ALA A 393 -6.81 -1.94 -5.16
C ALA A 393 -8.04 -2.39 -5.97
N LEU A 394 -9.22 -1.83 -5.72
CA LEU A 394 -10.42 -2.09 -6.51
C LEU A 394 -10.55 -1.17 -7.73
N LEU A 395 -9.71 -0.14 -7.85
CA LEU A 395 -9.68 0.74 -9.02
C LEU A 395 -9.11 0.01 -10.25
N ASP A 396 -9.82 0.08 -11.36
CA ASP A 396 -9.52 -0.60 -12.62
C ASP A 396 -8.70 0.25 -13.59
N GLY A 397 -8.39 -0.32 -14.75
CA GLY A 397 -7.45 0.23 -15.73
C GLY A 397 -7.92 1.45 -16.52
N ASP A 398 -9.21 1.80 -16.49
CA ASP A 398 -9.75 2.96 -17.22
C ASP A 398 -10.30 4.02 -16.25
N GLN A 399 -9.79 5.24 -16.28
CA GLN A 399 -10.33 6.36 -15.52
C GLN A 399 -11.64 6.85 -16.16
N LEU A 400 -12.70 6.95 -15.36
CA LEU A 400 -14.00 7.50 -15.78
C LEU A 400 -14.06 9.01 -15.59
N TRP A 401 -14.92 9.68 -16.36
CA TRP A 401 -15.26 11.07 -16.10
C TRP A 401 -16.02 11.20 -14.78
N ALA A 402 -15.52 12.08 -13.92
CA ALA A 402 -16.15 12.45 -12.66
C ALA A 402 -16.02 13.95 -12.39
N GLU A 403 -17.01 14.52 -11.73
CA GLU A 403 -17.05 15.94 -11.35
C GLU A 403 -17.58 16.06 -9.93
N VAL A 404 -16.90 16.87 -9.11
CA VAL A 404 -17.42 17.30 -7.80
C VAL A 404 -17.83 18.75 -7.92
N SER A 405 -18.99 19.10 -7.41
CA SER A 405 -19.45 20.49 -7.35
C SER A 405 -20.20 20.81 -6.07
N ARG A 406 -20.23 22.09 -5.70
CA ARG A 406 -20.99 22.61 -4.56
C ARG A 406 -21.55 23.98 -4.91
N ALA A 407 -22.86 24.17 -4.70
CA ALA A 407 -23.55 25.43 -5.04
C ALA A 407 -23.30 25.92 -6.49
N GLY A 408 -23.14 24.98 -7.44
CA GLY A 408 -22.86 25.28 -8.85
C GLY A 408 -21.38 25.47 -9.21
N ALA A 409 -20.49 25.64 -8.22
CA ALA A 409 -19.05 25.71 -8.45
C ALA A 409 -18.45 24.31 -8.56
N VAL A 410 -17.66 24.05 -9.61
CA VAL A 410 -16.88 22.81 -9.76
C VAL A 410 -15.66 22.88 -8.85
N LEU A 411 -15.42 21.79 -8.11
CA LEU A 411 -14.30 21.62 -7.20
C LEU A 411 -13.37 20.55 -7.77
N ASP A 412 -12.08 20.85 -7.84
CA ASP A 412 -11.05 19.89 -8.20
C ASP A 412 -10.65 19.01 -6.99
N SER A 413 -9.56 18.25 -7.13
CA SER A 413 -9.06 17.39 -6.05
C SER A 413 -8.25 18.16 -4.97
N ASN A 414 -8.03 19.46 -5.13
CA ASN A 414 -7.45 20.32 -4.09
C ASN A 414 -8.52 20.82 -3.08
N HIS A 415 -9.54 20.01 -2.84
CA HIS A 415 -10.63 20.32 -1.93
C HIS A 415 -10.84 19.17 -0.94
N THR A 416 -11.64 19.42 0.10
CA THR A 416 -11.87 18.45 1.18
C THR A 416 -12.69 17.24 0.75
N VAL A 417 -13.48 17.35 -0.32
CA VAL A 417 -14.22 16.25 -0.93
C VAL A 417 -13.75 16.08 -2.36
N GLY A 418 -13.37 14.86 -2.73
CA GLY A 418 -12.99 14.53 -4.09
C GLY A 418 -13.34 13.09 -4.44
N VAL A 419 -13.08 12.72 -5.69
CA VAL A 419 -13.46 11.42 -6.25
C VAL A 419 -12.43 10.93 -7.24
N LEU A 420 -12.16 9.62 -7.19
CA LEU A 420 -11.48 8.87 -8.24
C LEU A 420 -12.40 7.74 -8.70
N ALA A 421 -12.69 7.69 -10.00
CA ALA A 421 -13.60 6.72 -10.59
C ALA A 421 -12.90 5.97 -11.71
N SER A 422 -13.16 4.66 -11.78
CA SER A 422 -12.61 3.78 -12.81
C SER A 422 -13.61 2.75 -13.27
N ALA A 423 -13.37 2.19 -14.45
CA ALA A 423 -14.11 1.06 -14.99
C ALA A 423 -13.16 -0.01 -15.52
N HIS A 424 -13.68 -1.22 -15.59
CA HIS A 424 -13.11 -2.33 -16.31
C HIS A 424 -13.96 -2.64 -17.53
N ARG A 425 -13.32 -2.77 -18.68
CA ARG A 425 -13.97 -3.27 -19.89
C ARG A 425 -13.73 -4.77 -19.99
N PRO A 426 -14.78 -5.60 -20.15
CA PRO A 426 -14.60 -7.03 -20.20
C PRO A 426 -13.77 -7.42 -21.43
N GLU A 427 -12.73 -8.21 -21.22
CA GLU A 427 -11.80 -8.64 -22.28
C GLU A 427 -12.14 -10.04 -22.83
N GLY A 428 -13.16 -10.72 -22.28
CA GLY A 428 -13.63 -12.02 -22.76
C GLY A 428 -14.90 -12.54 -22.07
N PRO A 429 -15.40 -13.73 -22.46
CA PRO A 429 -16.69 -14.26 -22.00
C PRO A 429 -16.69 -14.68 -20.51
N GLY A 430 -15.52 -14.81 -19.89
CA GLY A 430 -15.34 -15.09 -18.45
C GLY A 430 -15.41 -13.85 -17.56
N ASP A 431 -15.31 -12.68 -18.17
CA ASP A 431 -15.09 -11.39 -17.54
C ASP A 431 -16.34 -10.53 -17.66
N ALA A 432 -16.50 -9.55 -16.77
CA ALA A 432 -17.68 -8.69 -16.76
C ALA A 432 -17.32 -7.25 -16.46
N TRP A 433 -18.13 -6.35 -17.02
CA TRP A 433 -18.01 -4.93 -16.74
C TRP A 433 -18.14 -4.65 -15.24
N ARG A 434 -17.28 -3.77 -14.74
CA ARG A 434 -17.36 -3.24 -13.38
C ARG A 434 -16.90 -1.79 -13.36
N ALA A 435 -17.31 -1.07 -12.31
CA ALA A 435 -16.87 0.28 -12.04
C ALA A 435 -16.72 0.51 -10.54
N THR A 436 -15.65 1.23 -10.18
CA THR A 436 -15.31 1.59 -8.81
C THR A 436 -15.27 3.11 -8.69
N VAL A 437 -16.06 3.65 -7.76
CA VAL A 437 -16.08 5.09 -7.43
C VAL A 437 -15.62 5.25 -5.98
N LEU A 438 -14.44 5.81 -5.79
CA LEU A 438 -13.84 6.08 -4.48
C LEU A 438 -13.94 7.57 -4.17
N ILE A 439 -14.71 7.90 -3.15
CA ILE A 439 -14.92 9.27 -2.66
C ILE A 439 -14.18 9.43 -1.35
N TYR A 440 -13.41 10.50 -1.21
CA TYR A 440 -12.80 10.87 0.06
C TYR A 440 -13.46 12.13 0.65
N ALA A 441 -13.48 12.21 1.97
CA ALA A 441 -13.67 13.43 2.74
C ALA A 441 -12.47 13.59 3.67
N SER A 442 -11.57 14.54 3.40
CA SER A 442 -10.31 14.72 4.12
C SER A 442 -9.87 16.19 4.17
N ASP A 443 -9.66 16.71 5.38
CA ASP A 443 -9.06 18.02 5.66
C ASP A 443 -7.59 17.85 6.11
N ASP A 444 -6.89 17.03 5.34
CA ASP A 444 -5.51 16.61 5.55
C ASP A 444 -5.29 15.98 6.92
N THR A 445 -4.45 16.59 7.75
CA THR A 445 -4.11 16.09 9.08
C THR A 445 -5.16 16.42 10.14
N ARG A 446 -6.21 17.17 9.79
CA ARG A 446 -7.28 17.59 10.71
C ARG A 446 -8.51 16.69 10.58
N ALA A 447 -8.93 16.14 11.71
CA ALA A 447 -10.24 15.52 11.87
C ALA A 447 -11.25 16.54 12.43
N HIS A 448 -12.53 16.38 12.06
CA HIS A 448 -13.62 17.24 12.53
C HIS A 448 -14.74 16.38 13.16
N PRO A 449 -14.53 15.86 14.39
CA PRO A 449 -15.53 15.03 15.06
C PRO A 449 -16.86 15.78 15.21
N GLY A 450 -17.95 15.20 14.71
CA GLY A 450 -19.27 15.81 14.79
C GLY A 450 -19.69 16.59 13.54
N ARG A 451 -18.76 16.86 12.61
CA ARG A 451 -19.11 17.37 11.29
C ARG A 451 -19.61 16.25 10.39
N SER A 452 -20.75 16.48 9.74
CA SER A 452 -21.32 15.62 8.70
C SER A 452 -21.29 16.37 7.38
N VAL A 453 -20.72 15.75 6.33
CA VAL A 453 -20.65 16.29 4.99
C VAL A 453 -21.73 15.62 4.15
N ARG A 454 -22.76 16.39 3.79
CA ARG A 454 -23.83 15.91 2.91
C ARG A 454 -23.31 15.78 1.47
N VAL A 455 -23.39 14.57 0.92
CA VAL A 455 -22.98 14.28 -0.46
C VAL A 455 -24.16 13.67 -1.22
N THR A 456 -24.37 14.11 -2.46
CA THR A 456 -25.25 13.45 -3.42
C THR A 456 -24.38 12.82 -4.50
N VAL A 457 -24.35 11.49 -4.57
CA VAL A 457 -23.61 10.74 -5.58
C VAL A 457 -24.57 10.36 -6.70
N ARG A 458 -24.30 10.79 -7.94
CA ARG A 458 -25.09 10.48 -9.13
C ARG A 458 -24.25 9.72 -10.14
N LEU A 459 -24.54 8.44 -10.28
CA LEU A 459 -23.97 7.57 -11.30
C LEU A 459 -24.95 7.49 -12.47
N HIS A 460 -24.46 7.65 -13.69
CA HIS A 460 -25.26 7.56 -14.91
C HIS A 460 -24.44 6.92 -16.02
N GLY A 461 -25.09 6.47 -17.09
CA GLY A 461 -24.41 5.83 -18.22
C GLY A 461 -23.89 4.43 -17.90
N VAL A 462 -24.45 3.74 -16.89
CA VAL A 462 -24.05 2.36 -16.61
C VAL A 462 -24.48 1.47 -17.79
N PRO A 463 -23.55 0.75 -18.45
CA PRO A 463 -23.89 -0.10 -19.57
C PRO A 463 -24.80 -1.25 -19.11
N ALA A 464 -25.68 -1.70 -20.00
CA ALA A 464 -26.49 -2.88 -19.72
C ALA A 464 -25.60 -4.10 -19.51
N GLY A 465 -25.88 -4.90 -18.49
CA GLY A 465 -25.11 -6.08 -18.14
C GLY A 465 -25.91 -7.07 -17.32
N PRO A 466 -25.55 -8.36 -17.35
CA PRO A 466 -26.27 -9.40 -16.62
C PRO A 466 -26.16 -9.15 -15.11
N GLY A 467 -27.28 -9.25 -14.39
CA GLY A 467 -27.31 -9.27 -12.93
C GLY A 467 -26.56 -8.12 -12.25
N LEU A 468 -26.62 -6.90 -12.81
CA LEU A 468 -25.93 -5.73 -12.26
C LEU A 468 -26.30 -5.52 -10.78
N VAL A 469 -25.27 -5.42 -9.94
CA VAL A 469 -25.39 -5.11 -8.52
C VAL A 469 -24.46 -3.97 -8.14
N TYR A 470 -24.78 -3.29 -7.04
CA TYR A 470 -23.84 -2.39 -6.38
C TYR A 470 -23.70 -2.72 -4.89
N THR A 471 -22.53 -2.41 -4.34
CA THR A 471 -22.23 -2.45 -2.90
C THR A 471 -21.48 -1.19 -2.51
N THR A 472 -21.53 -0.83 -1.22
CA THR A 472 -20.78 0.29 -0.65
C THR A 472 -19.84 -0.21 0.44
N ARG A 473 -18.62 0.32 0.47
CA ARG A 473 -17.67 0.14 1.58
C ARG A 473 -17.36 1.51 2.19
N TYR A 474 -17.52 1.65 3.49
CA TYR A 474 -17.37 2.92 4.19
C TYR A 474 -16.40 2.82 5.36
N LEU A 475 -15.49 3.79 5.47
CA LEU A 475 -14.55 3.94 6.59
C LEU A 475 -14.74 5.32 7.23
N ASP A 476 -14.82 5.37 8.56
CA ASP A 476 -14.64 6.58 9.35
C ASP A 476 -14.06 6.25 10.74
N ASN A 477 -13.67 7.29 11.49
CA ASN A 477 -13.11 7.13 12.82
C ASN A 477 -14.12 6.59 13.86
N ARG A 478 -15.41 6.59 13.55
CA ARG A 478 -16.45 6.11 14.47
C ARG A 478 -16.62 4.60 14.36
N LEU A 479 -16.62 4.06 13.15
CA LEU A 479 -17.01 2.68 12.87
C LEU A 479 -15.80 1.78 12.61
N CYS A 480 -14.69 2.34 12.12
CA CYS A 480 -13.57 1.58 11.56
C CYS A 480 -12.22 2.08 12.10
N SER A 481 -12.09 2.24 13.42
CA SER A 481 -10.84 2.65 14.08
C SER A 481 -10.46 1.67 15.19
N PRO A 482 -9.51 0.75 14.96
CA PRO A 482 -8.97 -0.13 16.00
C PRO A 482 -8.35 0.67 17.16
N GLN A 483 -7.73 1.83 16.89
CA GLN A 483 -7.23 2.74 17.91
C GLN A 483 -8.34 3.22 18.84
N ARG A 484 -9.53 3.54 18.32
CA ARG A 484 -10.66 3.94 19.14
C ARG A 484 -11.09 2.83 20.09
N GLU A 485 -11.14 1.58 19.63
CA GLU A 485 -11.47 0.43 20.48
C GLU A 485 -10.36 0.16 21.52
N TRP A 486 -9.09 0.35 21.16
CA TRP A 486 -7.97 0.31 22.09
C TRP A 486 -8.08 1.37 23.20
N GLN A 487 -8.39 2.62 22.83
CA GLN A 487 -8.58 3.72 23.77
C GLN A 487 -9.78 3.48 24.69
N ARG A 488 -10.88 2.92 24.18
CA ARG A 488 -12.04 2.53 24.99
C ARG A 488 -11.72 1.46 26.03
N ALA A 489 -10.75 0.58 25.73
CA ALA A 489 -10.25 -0.40 26.68
C ALA A 489 -9.24 0.18 27.69
N GLY A 490 -9.00 1.50 27.68
CA GLY A 490 -8.03 2.14 28.57
C GLY A 490 -6.60 2.13 28.02
N SER A 491 -6.42 1.92 26.72
CA SER A 491 -5.11 1.90 26.04
C SER A 491 -4.11 0.90 26.65
N PRO A 492 -4.49 -0.38 26.88
CA PRO A 492 -3.62 -1.34 27.55
C PRO A 492 -2.33 -1.58 26.75
N ALA A 493 -1.19 -1.64 27.44
CA ALA A 493 0.10 -1.98 26.84
C ALA A 493 0.14 -3.44 26.38
N PHE A 494 -0.54 -4.33 27.11
CA PHE A 494 -0.68 -5.75 26.81
C PHE A 494 -2.17 -6.12 26.73
N PRO A 495 -2.84 -5.86 25.59
CA PRO A 495 -4.25 -6.19 25.43
C PRO A 495 -4.50 -7.69 25.62
N SER A 496 -5.59 -8.01 26.30
CA SER A 496 -6.13 -9.37 26.38
C SER A 496 -6.60 -9.88 25.01
N VAL A 497 -6.79 -11.19 24.92
CA VAL A 497 -7.35 -11.84 23.73
C VAL A 497 -8.70 -11.22 23.31
N ALA A 498 -9.58 -10.95 24.28
CA ALA A 498 -10.87 -10.33 24.02
C ALA A 498 -10.74 -8.88 23.52
N GLU A 499 -9.76 -8.12 24.02
CA GLU A 499 -9.47 -6.76 23.54
C GLU A 499 -8.94 -6.77 22.11
N PHE A 500 -8.03 -7.70 21.78
CA PHE A 500 -7.60 -7.88 20.40
C PHE A 500 -8.75 -8.21 19.45
N ARG A 501 -9.68 -9.10 19.84
CA ARG A 501 -10.87 -9.38 19.01
C ARG A 501 -11.74 -8.14 18.81
N ARG A 502 -11.93 -7.31 19.84
CA ARG A 502 -12.67 -6.05 19.74
C ARG A 502 -11.99 -5.05 18.80
N MET A 503 -10.68 -4.88 18.91
CA MET A 503 -9.91 -4.01 18.01
C MET A 503 -9.95 -4.51 16.57
N ARG A 504 -9.77 -5.82 16.34
CA ARG A 504 -9.85 -6.44 15.00
C ARG A 504 -11.21 -6.28 14.33
N ALA A 505 -12.28 -6.29 15.13
CA ALA A 505 -13.63 -6.06 14.62
C ALA A 505 -13.83 -4.67 13.99
N ALA A 506 -12.90 -3.72 14.20
CA ALA A 506 -12.91 -2.38 13.62
C ALA A 506 -11.88 -2.19 12.47
N GLU A 507 -11.22 -3.25 11.99
CA GLU A 507 -10.23 -3.15 10.89
C GLU A 507 -10.88 -3.01 9.50
N ASP A 508 -11.98 -3.74 9.27
CA ASP A 508 -12.68 -3.79 7.98
C ASP A 508 -13.68 -2.64 7.82
N PRO A 509 -13.93 -2.19 6.56
CA PRO A 509 -14.96 -1.19 6.30
C PRO A 509 -16.35 -1.70 6.63
N VAL A 510 -17.27 -0.78 6.89
CA VAL A 510 -18.70 -1.10 6.91
C VAL A 510 -19.16 -1.37 5.49
N VAL A 511 -19.61 -2.60 5.22
CA VAL A 511 -20.02 -3.05 3.89
C VAL A 511 -21.53 -3.22 3.82
N SER A 512 -22.17 -2.71 2.76
CA SER A 512 -23.56 -3.02 2.45
C SER A 512 -23.67 -4.28 1.58
N ALA A 513 -24.63 -5.16 1.90
CA ALA A 513 -24.91 -6.32 1.06
C ALA A 513 -25.18 -5.91 -0.40
N PRO A 514 -24.77 -6.73 -1.40
CA PRO A 514 -25.02 -6.43 -2.80
C PRO A 514 -26.50 -6.19 -3.09
N ARG A 515 -26.81 -5.07 -3.76
CA ARG A 515 -28.18 -4.70 -4.13
C ARG A 515 -28.31 -4.67 -5.64
N PRO A 516 -29.45 -5.12 -6.21
CA PRO A 516 -29.72 -4.93 -7.64
C PRO A 516 -29.55 -3.47 -8.05
N PHE A 517 -28.87 -3.24 -9.17
CA PHE A 517 -28.73 -1.90 -9.72
C PHE A 517 -30.08 -1.42 -10.29
N PRO A 518 -30.49 -0.15 -10.08
CA PRO A 518 -31.79 0.34 -10.54
C PRO A 518 -31.97 0.26 -12.06
N ALA A 519 -33.20 0.00 -12.50
CA ALA A 519 -33.59 0.04 -13.90
C ALA A 519 -33.33 1.45 -14.50
N GLY A 520 -32.81 1.51 -15.73
CA GLY A 520 -32.48 2.78 -16.41
C GLY A 520 -31.03 3.25 -16.30
N GLY A 521 -30.12 2.43 -15.75
CA GLY A 521 -28.67 2.69 -15.80
C GLY A 521 -28.21 3.91 -14.98
N ARG A 522 -28.99 4.27 -13.95
CA ARG A 522 -28.74 5.41 -13.07
C ARG A 522 -28.86 5.02 -11.61
N LEU A 523 -27.96 5.52 -10.76
CA LEU A 523 -28.01 5.37 -9.31
C LEU A 523 -27.80 6.73 -8.63
N THR A 524 -28.64 7.04 -7.64
CA THR A 524 -28.45 8.22 -6.80
C THR A 524 -28.38 7.80 -5.33
N LEU A 525 -27.25 8.10 -4.68
CA LEU A 525 -27.04 7.91 -3.24
C LEU A 525 -26.94 9.28 -2.57
N ARG A 526 -27.40 9.39 -1.33
CA ARG A 526 -27.31 10.62 -0.52
C ARG A 526 -26.64 10.34 0.83
N PRO A 527 -25.38 9.90 0.86
CA PRO A 527 -24.70 9.61 2.11
C PRO A 527 -24.37 10.88 2.89
N GLU A 528 -24.30 10.72 4.21
CA GLU A 528 -23.73 11.68 5.14
C GLU A 528 -22.35 11.19 5.57
N LEU A 529 -21.31 11.87 5.10
CA LEU A 529 -19.92 11.44 5.29
C LEU A 529 -19.32 12.13 6.51
N ALA A 530 -18.65 11.38 7.39
CA ALA A 530 -17.82 11.98 8.43
C ALA A 530 -16.59 12.66 7.81
N LEU A 531 -15.94 13.55 8.57
CA LEU A 531 -14.67 14.16 8.18
C LEU A 531 -13.62 13.81 9.25
N PRO A 532 -12.75 12.80 9.04
CA PRO A 532 -12.47 12.11 7.78
C PRO A 532 -13.42 10.94 7.47
N SER A 533 -13.53 10.57 6.19
CA SER A 533 -14.10 9.29 5.76
C SER A 533 -13.69 8.91 4.33
N LEU A 534 -13.89 7.62 4.02
CA LEU A 534 -13.82 7.07 2.66
C LEU A 534 -15.12 6.34 2.34
N LEU A 535 -15.64 6.56 1.13
CA LEU A 535 -16.78 5.82 0.60
C LEU A 535 -16.42 5.26 -0.78
N LEU A 536 -16.43 3.94 -0.89
CA LEU A 536 -16.31 3.23 -2.16
C LEU A 536 -17.68 2.72 -2.59
N VAL A 537 -18.10 3.05 -3.81
CA VAL A 537 -19.26 2.44 -4.48
C VAL A 537 -18.74 1.53 -5.58
N HIS A 538 -19.00 0.23 -5.46
CA HIS A 538 -18.57 -0.76 -6.44
C HIS A 538 -19.79 -1.29 -7.19
N VAL A 539 -19.79 -1.17 -8.51
CA VAL A 539 -20.85 -1.65 -9.39
C VAL A 539 -20.28 -2.77 -10.24
N CYS A 540 -20.92 -3.92 -10.26
CA CYS A 540 -20.47 -5.07 -11.03
C CYS A 540 -21.60 -5.69 -11.83
N ALA A 541 -21.32 -6.02 -13.10
CA ALA A 541 -22.09 -7.00 -13.85
C ALA A 541 -21.63 -8.42 -13.46
N ARG A 542 -22.54 -9.40 -13.56
CA ARG A 542 -22.30 -10.79 -13.19
C ARG A 542 -21.39 -11.48 -14.21
N PRO A 543 -20.19 -11.94 -13.81
CA PRO A 543 -19.35 -12.78 -14.67
C PRO A 543 -20.03 -14.11 -14.99
N SER A 544 -19.70 -14.73 -16.13
CA SER A 544 -20.29 -16.01 -16.53
C SER A 544 -19.96 -17.15 -15.55
N GLY A 545 -18.75 -17.15 -15.00
CA GLY A 545 -18.28 -18.15 -14.04
C GLY A 545 -18.29 -17.64 -12.59
N PRO A 546 -18.24 -18.56 -11.60
CA PRO A 546 -17.90 -18.21 -10.22
C PRO A 546 -16.42 -17.80 -10.11
N PRO A 547 -15.99 -17.30 -8.93
CA PRO A 547 -14.58 -17.06 -8.65
C PRO A 547 -13.71 -18.31 -8.84
N GLY A 548 -12.44 -18.10 -9.16
CA GLY A 548 -11.40 -19.12 -9.17
C GLY A 548 -10.96 -19.53 -7.76
N GLN A 549 -9.94 -20.40 -7.71
CA GLN A 549 -9.44 -21.01 -6.46
C GLN A 549 -8.51 -20.05 -5.70
N VAL A 550 -8.62 -20.05 -4.38
CA VAL A 550 -7.63 -19.43 -3.48
C VAL A 550 -6.37 -20.30 -3.42
N THR A 551 -5.18 -19.70 -3.53
CA THR A 551 -3.90 -20.44 -3.51
C THR A 551 -3.03 -20.01 -2.33
N ARG A 552 -1.94 -20.76 -2.09
CA ARG A 552 -0.89 -20.42 -1.11
C ARG A 552 -1.42 -20.16 0.30
N LEU A 553 -2.48 -20.88 0.70
CA LEU A 553 -2.93 -20.83 2.08
C LEU A 553 -1.79 -21.30 2.98
N ARG A 554 -1.50 -20.53 4.04
CA ARG A 554 -0.50 -20.86 5.05
C ARG A 554 -0.94 -20.36 6.42
N VAL A 555 -0.38 -20.97 7.45
CA VAL A 555 -0.69 -20.71 8.86
C VAL A 555 0.54 -20.11 9.53
N LEU A 556 0.36 -18.96 10.17
CA LEU A 556 1.39 -18.27 10.95
C LEU A 556 1.00 -18.33 12.45
N PRO A 557 1.72 -19.08 13.30
CA PRO A 557 1.41 -19.18 14.73
C PRO A 557 1.63 -17.85 15.45
N LEU A 558 0.66 -17.36 16.22
CA LEU A 558 0.83 -16.10 16.97
C LEU A 558 1.19 -16.37 18.43
N THR A 559 0.37 -17.16 19.09
CA THR A 559 0.54 -17.61 20.48
C THR A 559 -0.41 -18.78 20.71
N ARG A 560 -0.38 -19.37 21.90
CA ARG A 560 -1.29 -20.47 22.24
C ARG A 560 -2.76 -20.06 22.00
N GLY A 561 -3.47 -20.89 21.25
CA GLY A 561 -4.86 -20.68 20.84
C GLY A 561 -5.06 -19.64 19.75
N GLN A 562 -4.00 -19.15 19.09
CA GLN A 562 -4.10 -18.10 18.07
C GLN A 562 -3.13 -18.29 16.90
N LEU A 563 -3.64 -18.06 15.70
CA LEU A 563 -2.86 -18.08 14.46
C LEU A 563 -3.41 -17.07 13.45
N ALA A 564 -2.58 -16.68 12.48
CA ALA A 564 -3.01 -15.97 11.29
C ALA A 564 -3.04 -16.92 10.09
N LEU A 565 -4.14 -16.88 9.34
CA LEU A 565 -4.27 -17.50 8.03
C LEU A 565 -3.95 -16.44 6.98
N VAL A 566 -3.06 -16.77 6.04
CA VAL A 566 -2.66 -15.91 4.92
C VAL A 566 -2.81 -16.69 3.64
N TRP A 567 -3.29 -16.07 2.57
CA TRP A 567 -3.46 -16.72 1.27
C TRP A 567 -3.23 -15.74 0.11
N SER A 568 -3.24 -16.25 -1.12
CA SER A 568 -3.18 -15.47 -2.34
C SER A 568 -4.49 -15.51 -3.11
N ASP A 569 -4.80 -14.38 -3.75
CA ASP A 569 -5.91 -14.22 -4.69
C ASP A 569 -5.47 -14.24 -6.17
N GLU A 570 -4.21 -14.60 -6.46
CA GLU A 570 -3.62 -14.57 -7.81
C GLU A 570 -4.43 -15.38 -8.85
N ARG A 571 -5.14 -16.43 -8.41
CA ARG A 571 -5.97 -17.31 -9.25
C ARG A 571 -7.48 -17.13 -9.06
N VAL A 572 -7.91 -16.19 -8.22
CA VAL A 572 -9.34 -15.96 -7.98
C VAL A 572 -10.02 -15.39 -9.22
N GLY A 573 -9.29 -14.72 -10.12
CA GLY A 573 -9.83 -14.29 -11.41
C GLY A 573 -9.54 -15.18 -12.61
N THR A 574 -8.66 -16.17 -12.49
CA THR A 574 -8.45 -17.16 -13.56
C THR A 574 -9.53 -18.24 -13.56
N LYS A 575 -10.02 -18.61 -14.75
CA LYS A 575 -10.67 -19.91 -14.93
C LYS A 575 -9.60 -20.97 -15.14
N SER A 576 -9.47 -21.90 -14.19
CA SER A 576 -8.84 -23.19 -14.48
C SER A 576 -9.79 -23.99 -15.35
N LEU A 577 -9.45 -24.19 -16.62
CA LEU A 577 -10.12 -25.19 -17.44
C LEU A 577 -9.63 -26.58 -16.96
N LEU A 578 -10.53 -27.31 -16.29
CA LEU A 578 -10.49 -28.73 -15.85
C LEU A 578 -10.07 -29.02 -14.40
N PRO A 579 -10.96 -29.64 -13.60
CA PRO A 579 -10.58 -30.54 -12.51
C PRO A 579 -10.70 -32.00 -12.98
N GLY A 580 -9.61 -32.75 -12.93
CA GLY A 580 -9.62 -34.22 -13.03
C GLY A 580 -9.58 -34.81 -14.45
N CYS A 581 -8.39 -35.22 -14.88
CA CYS A 581 -8.24 -36.30 -15.86
C CYS A 581 -7.17 -37.25 -15.30
N PRO A 582 -7.50 -38.52 -14.96
CA PRO A 582 -6.49 -39.47 -14.52
C PRO A 582 -5.67 -39.88 -15.74
N VAL A 583 -4.37 -39.55 -15.72
CA VAL A 583 -3.44 -39.98 -16.77
C VAL A 583 -3.20 -41.48 -16.60
N TRP A 584 -4.00 -42.29 -17.28
CA TRP A 584 -3.66 -43.67 -17.61
C TRP A 584 -3.16 -43.72 -19.05
N GLY A 585 -1.89 -44.12 -19.20
CA GLY A 585 -1.46 -45.01 -20.27
C GLY A 585 -1.31 -44.48 -21.71
N VAL A 586 -0.03 -44.35 -22.09
CA VAL A 586 0.59 -44.72 -23.39
C VAL A 586 0.36 -43.85 -24.62
N GLY A 587 1.47 -43.35 -25.21
CA GLY A 587 1.60 -43.17 -26.66
C GLY A 587 1.84 -41.75 -27.18
N LEU A 588 3.12 -41.33 -27.22
CA LEU A 588 3.75 -40.43 -28.22
C LEU A 588 2.84 -39.60 -29.15
N VAL A 589 2.36 -38.44 -28.69
CA VAL A 589 2.28 -37.19 -29.48
C VAL A 589 2.41 -36.01 -28.50
N VAL A 590 3.58 -35.36 -28.45
CA VAL A 590 3.73 -34.08 -27.73
C VAL A 590 3.14 -32.97 -28.61
N ILE A 591 1.82 -32.81 -28.54
CA ILE A 591 1.20 -31.52 -28.88
C ILE A 591 1.54 -30.60 -27.71
N LEU A 592 2.39 -29.59 -27.94
CA LEU A 592 2.53 -28.43 -27.07
C LEU A 592 1.16 -27.72 -26.98
N LEU A 593 0.27 -28.22 -26.15
CA LEU A 593 -0.84 -27.44 -25.61
C LEU A 593 -0.22 -26.44 -24.65
N PHE A 594 0.20 -25.28 -25.18
CA PHE A 594 0.27 -24.07 -24.38
C PHE A 594 -1.09 -23.93 -23.70
N GLN A 595 -1.17 -24.21 -22.40
CA GLN A 595 -2.31 -23.82 -21.58
C GLN A 595 -2.37 -22.28 -21.63
N LEU A 596 -3.17 -21.75 -22.56
CA LEU A 596 -3.63 -20.38 -22.55
C LEU A 596 -4.50 -20.22 -21.29
N HIS A 597 -3.84 -20.00 -20.15
CA HIS A 597 -4.51 -19.50 -18.96
C HIS A 597 -4.97 -18.08 -19.33
N GLN A 598 -6.27 -17.93 -19.56
CA GLN A 598 -6.85 -16.59 -19.62
C GLN A 598 -6.97 -16.09 -18.18
N HIS A 599 -6.01 -15.24 -17.80
CA HIS A 599 -6.02 -14.49 -16.56
C HIS A 599 -7.01 -13.34 -16.71
N TRP A 600 -8.14 -13.44 -16.01
CA TRP A 600 -9.00 -12.29 -15.75
C TRP A 600 -8.75 -11.83 -14.33
N ASP A 601 -8.98 -10.56 -14.05
CA ASP A 601 -8.91 -10.03 -12.69
C ASP A 601 -10.33 -10.04 -12.10
N TYR A 602 -10.58 -10.73 -10.98
CA TYR A 602 -11.93 -10.87 -10.40
C TYR A 602 -12.03 -10.11 -9.08
N ARG A 603 -12.61 -8.91 -9.14
CA ARG A 603 -12.69 -7.98 -8.00
C ARG A 603 -14.09 -7.87 -7.37
N CYS A 604 -15.10 -8.52 -7.95
CA CYS A 604 -16.50 -8.49 -7.48
C CYS A 604 -16.75 -9.50 -6.34
N LEU A 605 -15.92 -9.42 -5.30
CA LEU A 605 -15.90 -10.33 -4.16
C LEU A 605 -16.60 -9.74 -2.94
N TRP A 606 -17.46 -10.56 -2.31
CA TRP A 606 -18.09 -10.26 -1.02
C TRP A 606 -17.14 -10.50 0.14
N THR A 607 -16.57 -11.70 0.22
CA THR A 607 -15.70 -12.14 1.31
C THR A 607 -14.92 -13.40 0.92
N TYR A 608 -13.97 -13.79 1.77
CA TYR A 608 -13.45 -15.15 1.82
C TYR A 608 -14.13 -15.95 2.93
N GLU A 609 -14.71 -17.09 2.57
CA GLU A 609 -15.23 -18.09 3.52
C GLU A 609 -14.07 -18.95 4.02
N ILE A 610 -13.97 -19.09 5.35
CA ILE A 610 -12.94 -19.86 6.02
C ILE A 610 -13.62 -21.03 6.72
N GLN A 611 -13.11 -22.23 6.51
CA GLN A 611 -13.58 -23.42 7.20
C GLN A 611 -12.47 -24.07 8.02
N PHE A 612 -12.86 -24.59 9.18
CA PHE A 612 -12.00 -25.26 10.15
C PHE A 612 -12.56 -26.66 10.48
N SER A 613 -11.69 -27.66 10.48
CA SER A 613 -12.02 -29.05 10.86
C SER A 613 -11.07 -29.54 11.94
N LEU A 614 -11.62 -29.95 13.09
CA LEU A 614 -10.84 -30.51 14.20
C LEU A 614 -10.44 -31.97 13.95
N ASP A 615 -11.27 -32.73 13.24
CA ASP A 615 -11.18 -34.19 13.10
C ASP A 615 -10.83 -34.64 11.66
N ALA A 616 -10.55 -33.70 10.77
CA ALA A 616 -10.35 -33.89 9.34
C ALA A 616 -11.55 -34.48 8.58
N LYS A 617 -12.72 -34.58 9.20
CA LYS A 617 -13.93 -35.15 8.61
C LYS A 617 -14.99 -34.09 8.38
N VAL A 618 -15.27 -33.28 9.40
CA VAL A 618 -16.33 -32.26 9.34
C VAL A 618 -15.70 -30.86 9.37
N TYR A 619 -15.97 -30.09 8.32
CA TYR A 619 -15.58 -28.68 8.26
C TYR A 619 -16.72 -27.80 8.75
N THR A 620 -16.41 -26.91 9.68
CA THR A 620 -17.33 -25.89 10.19
C THR A 620 -16.93 -24.50 9.69
N LEU A 621 -17.91 -23.64 9.42
CA LEU A 621 -17.67 -22.27 8.97
C LEU A 621 -17.18 -21.41 10.14
N VAL A 622 -16.10 -20.67 9.94
CA VAL A 622 -15.63 -19.66 10.89
C VAL A 622 -16.45 -18.37 10.70
N SER A 623 -17.31 -18.07 11.67
CA SER A 623 -18.14 -16.85 11.64
C SER A 623 -17.28 -15.59 11.83
N ARG A 624 -17.40 -14.63 10.90
CA ARG A 624 -16.65 -13.37 10.91
C ARG A 624 -17.34 -12.29 10.09
N LYS A 625 -16.90 -11.03 10.25
CA LYS A 625 -17.32 -9.92 9.37
C LYS A 625 -16.82 -10.17 7.92
N PRO A 626 -17.60 -9.77 6.89
CA PRO A 626 -17.16 -9.84 5.50
C PRO A 626 -15.87 -9.06 5.29
N SER A 627 -14.88 -9.69 4.66
CA SER A 627 -13.63 -9.02 4.28
C SER A 627 -13.02 -9.66 3.05
N THR A 628 -12.49 -8.81 2.18
CA THR A 628 -11.71 -9.17 0.99
C THR A 628 -10.21 -9.10 1.22
N PHE A 629 -9.75 -8.88 2.46
CA PHE A 629 -8.33 -8.92 2.78
C PHE A 629 -7.84 -10.37 2.85
N ASN A 630 -6.63 -10.63 2.36
CA ASN A 630 -6.11 -11.99 2.20
C ASN A 630 -5.41 -12.52 3.47
N LEU A 631 -5.80 -12.01 4.64
CA LEU A 631 -5.30 -12.41 5.94
C LEU A 631 -6.43 -12.38 6.97
N PHE A 632 -6.46 -13.38 7.85
CA PHE A 632 -7.39 -13.45 8.97
C PHE A 632 -6.73 -14.04 10.22
N VAL A 633 -6.85 -13.34 11.35
CA VAL A 633 -6.39 -13.86 12.64
C VAL A 633 -7.51 -14.71 13.27
N PHE A 634 -7.27 -16.02 13.35
CA PHE A 634 -8.14 -16.96 14.03
C PHE A 634 -7.77 -17.04 15.51
N SER A 635 -8.69 -16.57 16.36
CA SER A 635 -8.56 -16.57 17.82
C SER A 635 -9.91 -16.97 18.41
N PRO A 636 -10.26 -18.27 18.43
CA PRO A 636 -11.55 -18.74 18.95
C PRO A 636 -11.62 -18.65 20.48
N ASP A 637 -12.82 -18.48 21.04
CA ASP A 637 -13.02 -18.45 22.50
C ASP A 637 -12.56 -19.73 23.20
N THR A 638 -12.66 -20.86 22.50
CA THR A 638 -12.23 -22.17 23.00
C THR A 638 -10.70 -22.35 23.03
N ALA A 639 -9.95 -21.45 22.38
CA ALA A 639 -8.51 -21.60 22.12
C ALA A 639 -8.13 -22.88 21.33
N ILE A 640 -9.09 -23.57 20.72
CA ILE A 640 -8.84 -24.77 19.91
C ILE A 640 -8.51 -24.36 18.48
N VAL A 641 -7.25 -24.58 18.08
CA VAL A 641 -6.73 -24.20 16.76
C VAL A 641 -6.07 -25.36 16.00
N SER A 642 -5.74 -26.48 16.65
CA SER A 642 -5.21 -27.65 15.94
C SER A 642 -6.28 -28.27 15.05
N GLY A 643 -5.97 -28.53 13.78
CA GLY A 643 -6.91 -29.08 12.79
C GLY A 643 -6.52 -28.74 11.36
N LEU A 644 -7.49 -28.77 10.45
CA LEU A 644 -7.32 -28.39 9.04
C LEU A 644 -8.09 -27.11 8.71
N TYR A 645 -7.45 -26.25 7.92
CA TYR A 645 -8.00 -25.01 7.42
C TYR A 645 -8.15 -25.04 5.91
N ARG A 646 -9.22 -24.46 5.38
CA ARG A 646 -9.37 -24.18 3.94
C ARG A 646 -10.15 -22.90 3.71
N VAL A 647 -9.86 -22.21 2.62
CA VAL A 647 -10.44 -20.91 2.29
C VAL A 647 -10.98 -20.89 0.87
N ARG A 648 -12.10 -20.19 0.62
CA ARG A 648 -12.61 -19.96 -0.74
C ARG A 648 -13.18 -18.54 -0.88
N ALA A 649 -13.13 -18.02 -2.10
CA ALA A 649 -13.76 -16.76 -2.45
C ALA A 649 -15.30 -16.91 -2.57
N LEU A 650 -16.04 -15.88 -2.16
CA LEU A 650 -17.48 -15.76 -2.38
C LEU A 650 -17.77 -14.43 -3.09
N ASP A 651 -18.45 -14.49 -4.24
CA ASP A 651 -18.79 -13.29 -5.02
C ASP A 651 -20.07 -12.58 -4.53
N TYR A 652 -20.40 -11.45 -5.17
CA TYR A 652 -21.62 -10.70 -4.87
C TYR A 652 -22.94 -11.40 -5.17
N TRP A 653 -22.91 -12.51 -5.91
CA TRP A 653 -24.09 -13.31 -6.25
C TRP A 653 -24.12 -14.62 -5.46
N ALA A 654 -23.40 -14.67 -4.34
CA ALA A 654 -23.29 -15.82 -3.44
C ALA A 654 -22.81 -17.10 -4.15
N ARG A 655 -21.99 -16.97 -5.21
CA ARG A 655 -21.36 -18.11 -5.86
C ARG A 655 -19.98 -18.37 -5.24
N PRO A 656 -19.75 -19.56 -4.67
CA PRO A 656 -18.45 -19.91 -4.13
C PRO A 656 -17.48 -20.31 -5.25
N GLY A 657 -16.22 -19.91 -5.11
CA GLY A 657 -15.11 -20.54 -5.83
C GLY A 657 -14.71 -21.88 -5.20
N PRO A 658 -13.80 -22.63 -5.84
CA PRO A 658 -13.20 -23.82 -5.23
C PRO A 658 -12.45 -23.47 -3.93
N PHE A 659 -12.42 -24.41 -2.99
CA PHE A 659 -11.55 -24.29 -1.81
C PHE A 659 -10.08 -24.37 -2.20
N SER A 660 -9.24 -23.64 -1.47
CA SER A 660 -7.81 -23.87 -1.43
C SER A 660 -7.51 -25.32 -1.04
N ASP A 661 -6.28 -25.76 -1.33
CA ASP A 661 -5.76 -26.96 -0.70
C ASP A 661 -5.83 -26.81 0.83
N PRO A 662 -6.31 -27.83 1.57
CA PRO A 662 -6.37 -27.75 3.02
C PRO A 662 -4.98 -27.70 3.64
N VAL A 663 -4.82 -26.87 4.66
CA VAL A 663 -3.56 -26.73 5.42
C VAL A 663 -3.75 -27.30 6.82
N PRO A 664 -2.99 -28.32 7.22
CA PRO A 664 -2.99 -28.79 8.59
C PRO A 664 -2.22 -27.84 9.50
N TYR A 665 -2.68 -27.72 10.74
CA TYR A 665 -1.95 -27.06 11.81
C TYR A 665 -2.05 -27.90 13.07
N LEU A 666 -0.92 -28.08 13.74
CA LEU A 666 -0.83 -28.71 15.04
C LEU A 666 -0.15 -27.72 15.98
N GLU A 667 -0.89 -27.22 16.95
CA GLU A 667 -0.31 -26.43 18.02
C GLU A 667 0.61 -27.32 18.86
N VAL A 668 1.89 -26.98 18.88
CA VAL A 668 2.87 -27.64 19.75
C VAL A 668 2.84 -26.95 21.11
N PRO A 669 2.58 -27.67 22.22
CA PRO A 669 2.67 -27.10 23.54
C PRO A 669 4.07 -26.53 23.77
N ALA A 670 4.18 -25.30 24.27
CA ALA A 670 5.46 -24.76 24.69
C ALA A 670 6.02 -25.67 25.80
N SER A 671 7.24 -26.20 25.57
CA SER A 671 8.00 -27.00 26.53
C SER A 671 8.47 -26.18 27.71
#